data_AF-A0A0L9T3C2-F1
#
_entry.id   AF-A0A0L9T3C2-F1
#
_cell.length_a   1.000
_cell.length_b   1.000
_cell.length_c   1.000
_cell.angle_alpha   90.00
_cell.angle_beta   90.00
_cell.angle_gamma   90.00
#
_symmetry.space_group_name_H-M   'P 1'
#
loop_
_entity.id
_entity.type
_entity.pdbx_description
1 polymer ?
#
loop_
_entity_poly.entity_id
_entity_poly.type
_entity_poly.pdbx_seq_one_letter_code
_entity_poly.pdbx_strand_id
1 'polypeptide(L)'
;MLAKVAGSVFSDTSDKQEIRCRAISKSRTQEYSDIFQGGLTVLKLPDVNVEDDIEEEQDTGVLVAKEIKKRVNTIKSILSSLEDGEITVSAYDTAWVALVKDVNGSGAPQFPTSLEWIAKNQLEDGSWGDQELFSAHDRIINTLACVIALKSWNMHPEKCEKGMTFFKENLNKLEDENAEHMPIGFEVAFPSLLDLARELEIDVPENSPILNKIFAMRNVKLTRIPREMMHKVPTSLLHSLEGMSDLDWKSLLKLQSEDGSFLFSPSSTAFALMQTKDQNCHGYLNQIVKRFNGGVPNVYPVDLFEHIWVVDRLERLGISRYFQQEIKDCISYVYRYWTEKGICWARNSDVEDIDDTAMGFRLLRLHGHQVSADVFKHFEKNGEFFCFKGQSTQAVTGMFNLLRASQVMFPGEKILEDGKKFSSKFLKEKREANELVDKWIIMKNLPEEVAYALDVPWYASMPRVETRFYIDQYGGESDVWIGKTLYRMPFVNNNNYLELAKLDYNNCQAMHLMEWGRIQKWYSESRLAEFGMNRRTLLLAYFLAAASIFEPEKSHVRLAWAKTTVLLETITSYVSDAEMRKTFMKDFSDCISRRDYSIGWRLNRNTTGHGLVKTLVTTIDQISWDILVSQGHEIGYDMHRAWEKWLSSWHEEGDKCEGQGELLAQIINLCGGHWISEDQMFDPQYETLLQLTNSLCHTLYCHQKDKESESMIFPEVELQMQELVQLVFQKSPSGIDFNIKNTFLTVVKTYYYAAFCDSRTTNFHIAKVLFDKVI
;
A
#
# COMPACT_ATOMS: atom_id res chain seq x y z
N MET A 1 -50.14 -25.88 -34.54
CA MET A 1 -51.48 -25.76 -33.92
C MET A 1 -51.26 -25.85 -32.42
N LEU A 2 -51.37 -24.83 -31.58
CA LEU A 2 -52.09 -23.56 -31.61
C LEU A 2 -51.17 -22.43 -31.13
N ALA A 3 -51.45 -21.22 -31.60
CA ALA A 3 -50.66 -20.02 -31.44
C ALA A 3 -51.55 -18.88 -30.92
N LYS A 4 -50.93 -17.94 -30.17
CA LYS A 4 -51.25 -16.50 -29.99
C LYS A 4 -52.58 -16.15 -29.27
N VAL A 5 -52.68 -15.09 -28.46
CA VAL A 5 -52.47 -13.66 -28.80
C VAL A 5 -52.24 -12.78 -27.55
N ALA A 6 -51.22 -11.88 -27.66
CA ALA A 6 -51.03 -10.49 -27.19
C ALA A 6 -51.44 -10.02 -25.77
N GLY A 7 -50.74 -9.08 -25.11
CA GLY A 7 -49.61 -8.26 -25.54
C GLY A 7 -49.14 -7.24 -24.49
N SER A 8 -47.88 -6.82 -24.66
CA SER A 8 -47.19 -5.56 -24.31
C SER A 8 -47.79 -4.60 -23.27
N VAL A 9 -47.01 -4.34 -22.20
CA VAL A 9 -46.52 -2.99 -21.88
C VAL A 9 -45.06 -3.13 -21.44
N PHE A 10 -44.13 -2.79 -22.34
CA PHE A 10 -42.78 -2.39 -21.97
C PHE A 10 -42.89 -0.94 -21.49
N SER A 11 -42.54 -0.68 -20.22
CA SER A 11 -42.12 0.65 -19.79
C SER A 11 -40.65 0.54 -19.45
N ASP A 12 -39.84 1.27 -20.21
CA ASP A 12 -38.44 1.58 -19.93
C ASP A 12 -38.24 1.94 -18.46
N THR A 13 -37.66 1.02 -17.69
CA THR A 13 -36.82 1.41 -16.56
C THR A 13 -35.40 1.26 -17.05
N SER A 14 -34.76 2.39 -17.34
CA SER A 14 -33.33 2.45 -17.52
C SER A 14 -32.67 1.72 -16.35
N ASP A 15 -31.87 0.70 -16.66
CA ASP A 15 -30.88 0.16 -15.73
C ASP A 15 -29.90 1.31 -15.41
N LYS A 16 -30.24 2.10 -14.40
CA LYS A 16 -29.28 2.97 -13.72
C LYS A 16 -28.28 2.05 -13.04
N GLN A 17 -27.15 1.89 -13.70
CA GLN A 17 -25.98 1.16 -13.23
C GLN A 17 -25.53 1.74 -11.88
N GLU A 18 -26.00 1.15 -10.77
CA GLU A 18 -25.50 1.45 -9.43
C GLU A 18 -23.98 1.41 -9.43
N ILE A 19 -23.34 2.46 -8.90
CA ILE A 19 -21.90 2.50 -8.64
C ILE A 19 -21.63 1.53 -7.47
N ARG A 20 -21.68 0.23 -7.76
CA ARG A 20 -21.26 -0.83 -6.85
C ARG A 20 -19.75 -0.86 -6.82
N CYS A 21 -19.18 -1.06 -5.64
CA CYS A 21 -17.80 -1.55 -5.53
C CYS A 21 -17.72 -2.92 -6.22
N ARG A 22 -17.13 -2.96 -7.42
CA ARG A 22 -17.09 -4.15 -8.28
C ARG A 22 -16.01 -5.12 -7.82
N ALA A 23 -14.97 -4.63 -7.14
CA ALA A 23 -13.92 -5.45 -6.54
C ALA A 23 -14.43 -6.32 -5.39
N ILE A 24 -15.39 -5.81 -4.61
CA ILE A 24 -15.80 -6.38 -3.33
C ILE A 24 -17.03 -7.30 -3.47
N SER A 25 -17.76 -7.21 -4.59
CA SER A 25 -19.02 -7.94 -4.81
C SER A 25 -18.89 -9.33 -5.45
N LYS A 26 -17.69 -9.81 -5.79
CA LYS A 26 -17.49 -11.12 -6.45
C LYS A 26 -17.47 -12.35 -5.52
N SER A 27 -17.65 -12.20 -4.21
CA SER A 27 -17.84 -13.35 -3.30
C SER A 27 -19.32 -13.54 -2.93
N ARG A 28 -19.70 -14.80 -2.64
CA ARG A 28 -21.07 -15.31 -2.41
C ARG A 28 -21.86 -14.46 -1.41
N THR A 29 -22.46 -13.38 -1.87
CA THR A 29 -23.22 -12.47 -1.00
C THR A 29 -24.54 -13.08 -0.54
N GLN A 30 -24.94 -14.21 -1.12
CA GLN A 30 -26.08 -15.03 -0.69
C GLN A 30 -25.80 -15.87 0.57
N GLU A 31 -24.54 -16.10 0.96
CA GLU A 31 -24.24 -16.85 2.21
C GLU A 31 -24.30 -15.97 3.47
N TYR A 32 -24.30 -14.64 3.32
CA TYR A 32 -24.26 -13.69 4.44
C TYR A 32 -25.60 -13.02 4.76
N SER A 33 -26.64 -13.23 3.94
CA SER A 33 -28.01 -12.76 4.25
C SER A 33 -28.59 -13.44 5.49
N ASP A 34 -28.18 -14.68 5.74
CA ASP A 34 -28.69 -15.51 6.83
C ASP A 34 -28.15 -15.09 8.21
N ILE A 35 -27.04 -14.34 8.27
CA ILE A 35 -26.51 -13.75 9.52
C ILE A 35 -27.47 -12.69 10.09
N PHE A 36 -28.31 -12.08 9.25
CA PHE A 36 -29.12 -10.91 9.63
C PHE A 36 -30.63 -11.11 9.52
N GLN A 37 -31.13 -12.17 8.87
CA GLN A 37 -32.58 -12.39 8.67
C GLN A 37 -33.21 -13.55 9.48
N GLY A 38 -32.41 -14.46 10.04
CA GLY A 38 -32.90 -15.48 10.97
C GLY A 38 -32.75 -15.00 12.41
N GLY A 39 -33.83 -15.03 13.20
CA GLY A 39 -33.68 -14.97 14.66
C GLY A 39 -32.62 -15.97 15.09
N LEU A 40 -31.63 -15.52 15.87
CA LEU A 40 -30.48 -16.30 16.34
C LEU A 40 -30.93 -17.67 16.89
N THR A 41 -31.02 -18.68 16.04
CA THR A 41 -30.82 -20.05 16.49
C THR A 41 -29.34 -20.15 16.72
N VAL A 42 -28.96 -19.88 17.98
CA VAL A 42 -27.72 -20.27 18.64
C VAL A 42 -26.80 -20.99 17.65
N LEU A 43 -25.96 -20.22 16.95
CA LEU A 43 -24.65 -20.75 16.61
C LEU A 43 -24.10 -21.13 17.96
N LYS A 44 -24.08 -22.44 18.24
CA LYS A 44 -23.32 -22.97 19.35
C LYS A 44 -21.91 -22.47 19.11
N LEU A 45 -21.53 -21.39 19.80
CA LEU A 45 -20.16 -21.30 20.28
C LEU A 45 -19.88 -22.69 20.87
N PRO A 46 -18.73 -23.32 20.59
CA PRO A 46 -18.27 -24.36 21.48
C PRO A 46 -18.42 -23.80 22.90
N ASP A 47 -19.10 -24.52 23.78
CA ASP A 47 -19.06 -24.21 25.20
C ASP A 47 -17.57 -24.25 25.56
N VAL A 48 -16.91 -23.09 25.54
CA VAL A 48 -15.55 -22.95 26.05
C VAL A 48 -15.72 -23.15 27.54
N ASN A 49 -15.42 -24.36 27.97
CA ASN A 49 -15.42 -24.73 29.37
C ASN A 49 -14.15 -24.07 29.93
N VAL A 50 -14.31 -22.83 30.45
CA VAL A 50 -13.24 -21.90 30.84
C VAL A 50 -12.35 -22.42 31.98
N GLU A 51 -12.46 -23.67 32.42
CA GLU A 51 -11.65 -24.21 33.51
C GLU A 51 -10.69 -25.32 33.09
N ASP A 52 -10.91 -26.02 31.97
CA ASP A 52 -10.02 -27.11 31.51
C ASP A 52 -9.19 -26.77 30.25
N ASP A 53 -9.54 -25.73 29.47
CA ASP A 53 -8.86 -25.34 28.21
C ASP A 53 -7.76 -24.26 28.39
N ILE A 54 -7.58 -23.72 29.59
CA ILE A 54 -6.65 -22.59 29.85
C ILE A 54 -5.18 -23.00 29.65
N GLU A 55 -4.80 -24.25 29.93
CA GLU A 55 -3.40 -24.68 29.81
C GLU A 55 -2.97 -24.86 28.33
N GLU A 56 -3.82 -25.41 27.45
CA GLU A 56 -3.51 -25.58 26.03
C GLU A 56 -3.57 -24.26 25.22
N GLU A 57 -4.51 -23.35 25.54
CA GLU A 57 -4.59 -22.02 24.90
C GLU A 57 -3.44 -21.10 25.32
N GLN A 58 -2.98 -21.17 26.58
CA GLN A 58 -1.82 -20.40 27.04
C GLN A 58 -0.53 -20.84 26.33
N ASP A 59 -0.32 -22.15 26.15
CA ASP A 59 0.88 -22.66 25.47
C ASP A 59 0.88 -22.28 23.98
N THR A 60 -0.29 -22.33 23.32
CA THR A 60 -0.47 -21.90 21.93
C THR A 60 -0.25 -20.39 21.76
N GLY A 61 -0.77 -19.55 22.65
CA GLY A 61 -0.55 -18.10 22.62
C GLY A 61 0.92 -17.71 22.83
N VAL A 62 1.63 -18.41 23.72
CA VAL A 62 3.07 -18.22 23.94
C VAL A 62 3.89 -18.60 22.70
N LEU A 63 3.50 -19.67 21.99
CA LEU A 63 4.16 -20.07 20.74
C LEU A 63 3.96 -19.02 19.62
N VAL A 64 2.74 -18.50 19.44
CA VAL A 64 2.46 -17.45 18.45
C VAL A 64 3.27 -16.18 18.75
N ALA A 65 3.31 -15.74 20.01
CA ALA A 65 4.09 -14.57 20.40
C ALA A 65 5.60 -14.74 20.15
N LYS A 66 6.14 -15.95 20.40
CA LYS A 66 7.54 -16.28 20.09
C LYS A 66 7.82 -16.23 18.59
N GLU A 67 6.92 -16.76 17.76
CA GLU A 67 7.07 -16.75 16.31
C GLU A 67 6.96 -15.34 15.72
N ILE A 68 6.00 -14.52 16.19
CA ILE A 68 5.91 -13.10 15.85
C ILE A 68 7.22 -12.39 16.18
N LYS A 69 7.73 -12.56 17.41
CA LYS A 69 8.99 -11.93 17.85
C LYS A 69 10.18 -12.36 16.98
N LYS A 70 10.28 -13.64 16.64
CA LYS A 70 11.33 -14.18 15.77
C LYS A 70 11.29 -13.50 14.39
N ARG A 71 10.11 -13.44 13.76
CA ARG A 71 9.95 -12.81 12.44
C ARG A 71 10.22 -11.31 12.48
N VAL A 72 9.74 -10.61 13.50
CA VAL A 72 10.06 -9.20 13.72
C VAL A 72 11.57 -8.98 13.78
N ASN A 73 12.31 -9.80 14.52
CA ASN A 73 13.77 -9.67 14.60
C ASN A 73 14.45 -9.94 13.25
N THR A 74 13.99 -10.94 12.49
CA THR A 74 14.50 -11.20 11.13
C THR A 74 14.27 -10.00 10.21
N ILE A 75 13.06 -9.43 10.22
CA ILE A 75 12.73 -8.27 9.38
C ILE A 75 13.53 -7.04 9.81
N LYS A 76 13.70 -6.79 11.11
CA LYS A 76 14.59 -5.71 11.60
C LYS A 76 16.01 -5.86 11.08
N SER A 77 16.54 -7.09 11.08
CA SER A 77 17.87 -7.35 10.52
C SER A 77 17.93 -6.99 9.04
N ILE A 78 16.90 -7.35 8.25
CA ILE A 78 16.78 -6.98 6.84
C ILE A 78 16.79 -5.45 6.68
N LEU A 79 15.93 -4.75 7.40
CA LEU A 79 15.81 -3.29 7.33
C LEU A 79 17.12 -2.57 7.72
N SER A 80 17.83 -3.10 8.71
CA SER A 80 19.13 -2.54 9.12
C SER A 80 20.27 -2.81 8.14
N SER A 81 20.08 -3.74 7.19
CA SER A 81 21.06 -4.11 6.17
C SER A 81 20.77 -3.53 4.79
N LEU A 82 19.76 -2.67 4.65
CA LEU A 82 19.47 -1.98 3.39
C LEU A 82 20.66 -1.08 3.02
N GLU A 83 21.14 -1.23 1.79
CA GLU A 83 22.25 -0.47 1.23
C GLU A 83 21.90 -0.04 -0.21
N ASP A 84 22.63 -0.55 -1.20
CA ASP A 84 22.47 -0.26 -2.63
C ASP A 84 21.37 -1.12 -3.31
N GLY A 85 20.73 -2.02 -2.57
CA GLY A 85 19.67 -2.91 -3.04
C GLY A 85 20.02 -4.40 -3.01
N GLU A 86 19.12 -5.24 -2.52
CA GLU A 86 19.20 -6.70 -2.68
C GLU A 86 18.33 -7.14 -3.87
N ILE A 87 19.02 -7.54 -4.95
CA ILE A 87 18.43 -7.85 -6.25
C ILE A 87 19.08 -9.09 -6.86
N THR A 88 18.29 -9.92 -7.55
CA THR A 88 18.82 -11.13 -8.20
C THR A 88 19.73 -10.82 -9.39
N VAL A 89 20.70 -11.70 -9.64
CA VAL A 89 21.66 -11.60 -10.75
C VAL A 89 20.97 -11.81 -12.10
N SER A 90 21.35 -11.02 -13.10
CA SER A 90 20.94 -11.14 -14.50
C SER A 90 22.00 -11.89 -15.30
N ALA A 91 21.64 -13.03 -15.90
CA ALA A 91 22.58 -13.81 -16.69
C ALA A 91 22.97 -13.08 -18.00
N TYR A 92 22.03 -12.38 -18.62
CA TYR A 92 22.24 -11.51 -19.78
C TYR A 92 23.29 -10.43 -19.50
N ASP A 93 23.12 -9.67 -18.41
CA ASP A 93 24.06 -8.61 -18.06
C ASP A 93 25.43 -9.15 -17.66
N THR A 94 25.44 -10.25 -16.91
CA THR A 94 26.69 -10.94 -16.54
C THR A 94 27.45 -11.42 -17.77
N ALA A 95 26.75 -11.87 -18.82
CA ALA A 95 27.36 -12.23 -20.09
C ALA A 95 27.98 -11.03 -20.80
N TRP A 96 27.33 -9.87 -20.82
CA TRP A 96 27.91 -8.64 -21.37
C TRP A 96 29.16 -8.19 -20.62
N VAL A 97 29.16 -8.27 -19.29
CA VAL A 97 30.35 -7.99 -18.46
C VAL A 97 31.47 -8.99 -18.75
N ALA A 98 31.14 -10.27 -18.94
CA ALA A 98 32.10 -11.32 -19.25
C ALA A 98 32.78 -11.15 -20.63
N LEU A 99 32.17 -10.40 -21.57
CA LEU A 99 32.75 -10.10 -22.88
C LEU A 99 33.86 -9.03 -22.84
N VAL A 100 33.93 -8.26 -21.76
CA VAL A 100 34.90 -7.17 -21.63
C VAL A 100 36.32 -7.73 -21.62
N LYS A 101 37.14 -7.33 -22.60
CA LYS A 101 38.58 -7.62 -22.65
C LYS A 101 39.33 -6.71 -21.67
N ASP A 102 40.43 -7.22 -21.12
CA ASP A 102 41.32 -6.43 -20.26
C ASP A 102 41.65 -5.08 -20.90
N VAL A 103 41.33 -4.01 -20.18
CA VAL A 103 41.49 -2.63 -20.67
C VAL A 103 42.95 -2.28 -20.95
N ASN A 104 43.88 -2.98 -20.30
CA ASN A 104 45.33 -2.83 -20.47
C ASN A 104 45.90 -3.63 -21.65
N GLY A 105 45.08 -4.43 -22.34
CA GLY A 105 45.45 -5.06 -23.61
C GLY A 105 46.12 -6.43 -23.50
N SER A 106 46.03 -7.15 -22.37
CA SER A 106 46.49 -8.55 -22.30
C SER A 106 45.70 -9.49 -23.21
N GLY A 107 44.50 -9.09 -23.65
CA GLY A 107 43.59 -9.89 -24.45
C GLY A 107 42.82 -10.94 -23.64
N ALA A 108 43.05 -11.04 -22.33
CA ALA A 108 42.31 -11.88 -21.39
C ALA A 108 40.97 -11.23 -20.96
N PRO A 109 40.03 -11.98 -20.35
CA PRO A 109 38.80 -11.38 -19.81
C PRO A 109 39.12 -10.43 -18.66
N GLN A 110 38.53 -9.23 -18.67
CA GLN A 110 38.66 -8.25 -17.61
C GLN A 110 38.03 -8.74 -16.29
N PHE A 111 36.95 -9.51 -16.40
CA PHE A 111 36.15 -10.03 -15.28
C PHE A 111 36.01 -11.56 -15.38
N PRO A 112 37.07 -12.34 -15.09
CA PRO A 112 37.03 -13.79 -15.22
C PRO A 112 36.00 -14.46 -14.29
N THR A 113 35.72 -13.86 -13.13
CA THR A 113 34.69 -14.35 -12.19
C THR A 113 33.28 -14.32 -12.78
N SER A 114 33.00 -13.43 -13.74
CA SER A 114 31.71 -13.41 -14.45
C SER A 114 31.55 -14.63 -15.37
N LEU A 115 32.63 -15.09 -16.03
CA LEU A 115 32.60 -16.34 -16.79
C LEU A 115 32.41 -17.55 -15.89
N GLU A 116 33.06 -17.58 -14.72
CA GLU A 116 32.84 -18.62 -13.73
C GLU A 116 31.40 -18.65 -13.21
N TRP A 117 30.80 -17.47 -12.98
CA TRP A 117 29.41 -17.38 -12.57
C TRP A 117 28.49 -17.97 -13.65
N ILE A 118 28.68 -17.60 -14.91
CA ILE A 118 27.89 -18.15 -16.04
C ILE A 118 28.00 -19.68 -16.08
N ALA A 119 29.22 -20.20 -15.98
CA ALA A 119 29.45 -21.64 -15.99
C ALA A 119 28.75 -22.37 -14.83
N LYS A 120 28.76 -21.79 -13.63
CA LYS A 120 28.18 -22.41 -12.42
C LYS A 120 26.65 -22.33 -12.36
N ASN A 121 26.01 -21.39 -13.06
CA ASN A 121 24.58 -21.08 -12.91
C ASN A 121 23.72 -21.44 -14.15
N GLN A 122 24.17 -22.38 -14.98
CA GLN A 122 23.30 -22.96 -16.02
C GLN A 122 22.21 -23.82 -15.37
N LEU A 123 20.96 -23.63 -15.76
CA LEU A 123 19.82 -24.42 -15.29
C LEU A 123 19.88 -25.85 -15.85
N GLU A 124 19.11 -26.75 -15.23
CA GLU A 124 19.11 -28.18 -15.59
C GLU A 124 18.67 -28.44 -17.04
N ASP A 125 17.77 -27.61 -17.57
CA ASP A 125 17.29 -27.66 -18.96
C ASP A 125 18.30 -27.09 -19.98
N GLY A 126 19.45 -26.61 -19.52
CA GLY A 126 20.49 -26.00 -20.35
C GLY A 126 20.36 -24.49 -20.53
N SER A 127 19.28 -23.87 -20.05
CA SER A 127 19.05 -22.43 -20.15
C SER A 127 19.72 -21.63 -19.02
N TRP A 128 19.63 -20.31 -19.12
CA TRP A 128 19.86 -19.35 -18.04
C TRP A 128 18.64 -18.43 -17.92
N GLY A 129 18.35 -17.91 -16.72
CA GLY A 129 17.23 -17.00 -16.45
C GLY A 129 16.64 -17.22 -15.05
N ASP A 130 15.43 -16.72 -14.79
CA ASP A 130 14.74 -16.97 -13.51
C ASP A 130 14.43 -18.47 -13.32
N GLN A 131 14.77 -18.99 -12.14
CA GLN A 131 14.68 -20.43 -11.85
C GLN A 131 13.24 -20.89 -11.58
N GLU A 132 12.40 -20.01 -11.03
CA GLU A 132 11.06 -20.37 -10.56
C GLU A 132 9.98 -20.06 -11.60
N LEU A 133 10.14 -18.96 -12.35
CA LEU A 133 9.22 -18.54 -13.40
C LEU A 133 9.85 -18.76 -14.78
N PHE A 134 9.19 -19.59 -15.59
CA PHE A 134 9.56 -19.73 -17.00
C PHE A 134 8.90 -18.62 -17.82
N SER A 135 9.71 -17.83 -18.52
CA SER A 135 9.29 -17.01 -19.65
C SER A 135 10.23 -17.28 -20.83
N ALA A 136 9.68 -17.59 -22.01
CA ALA A 136 10.48 -17.86 -23.19
C ALA A 136 11.36 -16.66 -23.57
N HIS A 137 10.84 -15.43 -23.44
CA HIS A 137 11.62 -14.21 -23.68
C HIS A 137 12.85 -14.16 -22.77
N ASP A 138 12.66 -14.34 -21.46
CA ASP A 138 13.73 -14.31 -20.46
C ASP A 138 14.75 -15.43 -20.71
N ARG A 139 14.29 -16.68 -20.84
CA ARG A 139 15.19 -17.83 -20.99
C ARG A 139 16.01 -17.74 -22.27
N ILE A 140 15.41 -17.33 -23.38
CA ILE A 140 16.09 -17.30 -24.68
C ILE A 140 17.15 -16.20 -24.73
N ILE A 141 16.86 -14.99 -24.24
CA ILE A 141 17.82 -13.89 -24.29
C ILE A 141 19.01 -14.12 -23.34
N ASN A 142 18.74 -14.60 -22.12
CA ASN A 142 19.78 -14.95 -21.16
C ASN A 142 20.68 -16.08 -21.70
N THR A 143 20.07 -17.15 -22.23
CA THR A 143 20.82 -18.30 -22.75
C THR A 143 21.72 -17.92 -23.91
N LEU A 144 21.20 -17.17 -24.89
CA LEU A 144 21.99 -16.76 -26.05
C LEU A 144 23.19 -15.90 -25.63
N ALA A 145 22.98 -14.94 -24.72
CA ALA A 145 24.05 -14.09 -24.19
C ALA A 145 25.14 -14.91 -23.50
N CYS A 146 24.76 -15.84 -22.62
CA CYS A 146 25.71 -16.72 -21.92
C CYS A 146 26.51 -17.61 -22.87
N VAL A 147 25.87 -18.20 -23.89
CA VAL A 147 26.56 -18.99 -24.92
C VAL A 147 27.57 -18.13 -25.67
N ILE A 148 27.19 -16.93 -26.09
CA ILE A 148 28.09 -15.98 -26.77
C ILE A 148 29.31 -15.67 -25.90
N ALA A 149 29.11 -15.39 -24.60
CA ALA A 149 30.19 -15.10 -23.68
C ALA A 149 31.16 -16.29 -23.55
N LEU A 150 30.65 -17.48 -23.26
CA LEU A 150 31.47 -18.69 -23.12
C LEU A 150 32.22 -19.05 -24.42
N LYS A 151 31.55 -18.93 -25.57
CA LYS A 151 32.13 -19.20 -26.90
C LYS A 151 33.23 -18.21 -27.25
N SER A 152 33.04 -16.92 -26.94
CA SER A 152 34.04 -15.86 -27.19
C SER A 152 35.39 -16.14 -26.52
N TRP A 153 35.37 -16.87 -25.40
CA TRP A 153 36.55 -17.25 -24.64
C TRP A 153 36.96 -18.71 -24.79
N ASN A 154 36.30 -19.48 -25.67
CA ASN A 154 36.50 -20.93 -25.84
C ASN A 154 36.42 -21.72 -24.53
N MET A 155 35.47 -21.37 -23.65
CA MET A 155 35.26 -22.02 -22.36
C MET A 155 33.98 -22.86 -22.37
N HIS A 156 33.98 -23.96 -21.62
CA HIS A 156 32.80 -24.80 -21.35
C HIS A 156 31.98 -25.18 -22.60
N PRO A 157 32.57 -25.81 -23.63
CA PRO A 157 31.86 -26.19 -24.85
C PRO A 157 30.62 -27.04 -24.59
N GLU A 158 30.63 -27.88 -23.56
CA GLU A 158 29.49 -28.70 -23.13
C GLU A 158 28.29 -27.88 -22.67
N LYS A 159 28.54 -26.71 -22.05
CA LYS A 159 27.47 -25.80 -21.61
C LYS A 159 26.92 -25.01 -22.78
N CYS A 160 27.79 -24.61 -23.71
CA CYS A 160 27.39 -23.98 -24.97
C CYS A 160 26.46 -24.89 -25.79
N GLU A 161 26.80 -26.18 -25.92
CA GLU A 161 25.99 -27.15 -26.66
C GLU A 161 24.60 -27.34 -26.02
N LYS A 162 24.54 -27.49 -24.69
CA LYS A 162 23.27 -27.56 -23.96
C LYS A 162 22.43 -26.29 -24.12
N GLY A 163 23.05 -25.11 -24.00
CA GLY A 163 22.37 -23.83 -24.17
C GLY A 163 21.80 -23.65 -25.57
N MET A 164 22.55 -24.03 -26.60
CA MET A 164 22.07 -23.96 -27.99
C MET A 164 21.01 -25.01 -28.30
N THR A 165 21.05 -26.18 -27.66
CA THR A 165 19.98 -27.18 -27.74
C THR A 165 18.68 -26.58 -27.18
N PHE A 166 18.72 -26.05 -25.96
CA PHE A 166 17.59 -25.37 -25.35
C PHE A 166 17.07 -24.23 -26.24
N PHE A 167 17.95 -23.35 -26.73
CA PHE A 167 17.60 -22.22 -27.57
C PHE A 167 16.80 -22.66 -28.79
N LYS A 168 17.27 -23.67 -29.52
CA LYS A 168 16.62 -24.16 -30.74
C LYS A 168 15.28 -24.83 -30.46
N GLU A 169 15.19 -25.62 -29.39
CA GLU A 169 13.95 -26.32 -29.02
C GLU A 169 12.86 -25.37 -28.52
N ASN A 170 13.23 -24.23 -27.94
CA ASN A 170 12.29 -23.32 -27.30
C ASN A 170 12.03 -22.04 -28.10
N LEU A 171 12.75 -21.77 -29.18
CA LEU A 171 12.63 -20.53 -29.96
C LEU A 171 11.20 -20.20 -30.40
N ASN A 172 10.44 -21.21 -30.84
CA ASN A 172 9.07 -21.02 -31.32
C ASN A 172 8.10 -20.61 -30.20
N LYS A 173 8.43 -20.88 -28.93
CA LYS A 173 7.58 -20.48 -27.77
C LYS A 173 7.48 -18.97 -27.60
N LEU A 174 8.36 -18.18 -28.23
CA LEU A 174 8.25 -16.72 -28.28
C LEU A 174 6.96 -16.24 -28.96
N GLU A 175 6.32 -17.07 -29.80
CA GLU A 175 5.05 -16.72 -30.44
C GLU A 175 3.86 -16.75 -29.47
N ASP A 176 3.95 -17.57 -28.42
CA ASP A 176 2.87 -17.82 -27.46
C ASP A 176 2.92 -16.89 -26.23
N GLU A 177 4.01 -16.15 -26.06
CA GLU A 177 4.25 -15.29 -24.90
C GLU A 177 3.44 -13.99 -24.94
N ASN A 178 3.05 -13.51 -23.77
CA ASN A 178 2.38 -12.22 -23.63
C ASN A 178 3.35 -11.08 -23.98
N ALA A 179 3.00 -10.28 -24.99
CA ALA A 179 3.79 -9.14 -25.42
C ALA A 179 3.97 -8.06 -24.34
N GLU A 180 3.04 -7.95 -23.38
CA GLU A 180 3.17 -6.99 -22.26
C GLU A 180 4.30 -7.37 -21.29
N HIS A 181 4.56 -8.67 -21.11
CA HIS A 181 5.64 -9.16 -20.24
C HIS A 181 6.99 -9.28 -20.96
N MET A 182 7.08 -8.78 -22.19
CA MET A 182 8.33 -8.78 -22.94
C MET A 182 9.39 -7.93 -22.21
N PRO A 183 10.59 -8.48 -21.94
CA PRO A 183 11.65 -7.75 -21.26
C PRO A 183 12.02 -6.43 -21.95
N ILE A 184 12.52 -5.49 -21.16
CA ILE A 184 12.87 -4.15 -21.61
C ILE A 184 13.93 -4.24 -22.71
N GLY A 185 13.63 -3.61 -23.84
CA GLY A 185 14.58 -3.53 -24.94
C GLY A 185 14.80 -4.85 -25.69
N PHE A 186 14.05 -5.93 -25.39
CA PHE A 186 14.19 -7.24 -26.05
C PHE A 186 14.20 -7.14 -27.58
N GLU A 187 13.29 -6.36 -28.15
CA GLU A 187 13.15 -6.13 -29.60
C GLU A 187 14.39 -5.51 -30.27
N VAL A 188 15.33 -4.97 -29.48
CA VAL A 188 16.57 -4.36 -29.95
C VAL A 188 17.77 -5.17 -29.50
N ALA A 189 17.82 -5.57 -28.23
CA ALA A 189 18.90 -6.35 -27.65
C ALA A 189 19.02 -7.75 -28.26
N PHE A 190 17.91 -8.48 -28.40
CA PHE A 190 17.92 -9.86 -28.88
C PHE A 190 18.40 -9.99 -30.33
N PRO A 191 17.92 -9.17 -31.30
CA PRO A 191 18.51 -9.10 -32.63
C PRO A 191 20.02 -8.79 -32.65
N SER A 192 20.49 -7.88 -31.79
CA SER A 192 21.91 -7.54 -31.73
C SER A 192 22.76 -8.70 -31.19
N LEU A 193 22.23 -9.49 -30.25
CA LEU A 193 22.88 -10.74 -29.84
C LEU A 193 22.90 -11.79 -30.97
N LEU A 194 21.85 -11.87 -31.78
CA LEU A 194 21.84 -12.77 -32.94
C LEU A 194 22.90 -12.37 -33.97
N ASP A 195 23.09 -11.06 -34.19
CA ASP A 195 24.17 -10.56 -35.05
C ASP A 195 25.54 -11.00 -34.51
N LEU A 196 25.79 -10.82 -33.20
CA LEU A 196 27.02 -11.25 -32.54
C LEU A 196 27.22 -12.77 -32.55
N ALA A 197 26.15 -13.55 -32.41
CA ALA A 197 26.20 -15.01 -32.50
C ALA A 197 26.67 -15.48 -33.88
N ARG A 198 26.20 -14.83 -34.95
CA ARG A 198 26.63 -15.13 -36.33
C ARG A 198 28.11 -14.81 -36.55
N GLU A 199 28.60 -13.70 -36.00
CA GLU A 199 30.03 -13.34 -36.07
C GLU A 199 30.94 -14.38 -35.39
N LEU A 200 30.41 -15.11 -34.40
CA LEU A 200 31.11 -16.18 -33.67
C LEU A 200 30.85 -17.59 -34.23
N GLU A 201 30.23 -17.69 -35.42
CA GLU A 201 29.88 -18.96 -36.07
C GLU A 201 29.00 -19.86 -35.18
N ILE A 202 28.15 -19.27 -34.34
CA ILE A 202 27.13 -19.99 -33.56
C ILE A 202 25.92 -20.24 -34.46
N ASP A 203 25.54 -21.51 -34.60
CA ASP A 203 24.42 -21.94 -35.44
C ASP A 203 23.06 -21.50 -34.87
N VAL A 204 22.54 -20.39 -35.39
CA VAL A 204 21.22 -19.82 -35.10
C VAL A 204 20.26 -20.08 -36.27
N PRO A 205 18.97 -20.44 -36.03
CA PRO A 205 18.05 -20.81 -37.12
C PRO A 205 17.72 -19.63 -38.06
N GLU A 206 18.34 -19.56 -39.25
CA GLU A 206 18.20 -18.41 -40.18
C GLU A 206 16.78 -18.24 -40.76
N ASN A 207 16.05 -19.34 -40.95
CA ASN A 207 14.72 -19.33 -41.59
C ASN A 207 13.56 -19.32 -40.58
N SER A 208 13.81 -18.96 -39.32
CA SER A 208 12.77 -18.91 -38.29
C SER A 208 11.81 -17.74 -38.53
N PRO A 209 10.48 -17.97 -38.71
CA PRO A 209 9.50 -16.91 -38.91
C PRO A 209 9.48 -15.89 -37.77
N ILE A 210 9.61 -16.36 -36.52
CA ILE A 210 9.61 -15.50 -35.34
C ILE A 210 10.84 -14.58 -35.30
N LEU A 211 12.03 -15.06 -35.70
CA LEU A 211 13.21 -14.21 -35.79
C LEU A 211 13.03 -13.11 -36.84
N ASN A 212 12.50 -13.44 -38.01
CA ASN A 212 12.20 -12.45 -39.06
C ASN A 212 11.23 -11.37 -38.56
N LYS A 213 10.21 -11.75 -37.78
CA LYS A 213 9.29 -10.82 -37.13
C LYS A 213 10.02 -9.91 -36.14
N ILE A 214 10.90 -10.44 -35.29
CA ILE A 214 11.67 -9.68 -34.31
C ILE A 214 12.65 -8.70 -34.98
N PHE A 215 13.33 -9.11 -36.08
CA PHE A 215 14.17 -8.19 -36.87
C PHE A 215 13.35 -7.05 -37.49
N ALA A 216 12.13 -7.33 -37.96
CA ALA A 216 11.24 -6.28 -38.46
C ALA A 216 10.84 -5.30 -37.33
N MET A 217 10.53 -5.82 -36.12
CA MET A 217 10.22 -5.00 -34.94
C MET A 217 11.40 -4.10 -34.55
N ARG A 218 12.63 -4.63 -34.57
CA ARG A 218 13.87 -3.85 -34.37
C ARG A 218 13.94 -2.67 -35.32
N ASN A 219 13.78 -2.91 -36.63
CA ASN A 219 13.93 -1.88 -37.65
C ASN A 219 12.90 -0.76 -37.45
N VAL A 220 11.65 -1.11 -37.18
CA VAL A 220 10.61 -0.12 -36.84
C VAL A 220 11.01 0.67 -35.59
N LYS A 221 11.47 -0.01 -34.54
CA LYS A 221 11.85 0.65 -33.27
C LYS A 221 13.04 1.58 -33.44
N LEU A 222 14.09 1.17 -34.14
CA LEU A 222 15.27 2.00 -34.42
C LEU A 222 14.93 3.29 -35.19
N THR A 223 13.94 3.25 -36.10
CA THR A 223 13.49 4.47 -36.80
C THR A 223 12.73 5.46 -35.91
N ARG A 224 12.18 4.99 -34.78
CA ARG A 224 11.46 5.83 -33.81
C ARG A 224 12.37 6.41 -32.73
N ILE A 225 13.59 5.89 -32.59
CA ILE A 225 14.55 6.37 -31.60
C ILE A 225 15.03 7.77 -32.04
N PRO A 226 14.81 8.81 -31.21
CA PRO A 226 15.29 10.15 -31.50
C PRO A 226 16.81 10.22 -31.26
N ARG A 227 17.60 9.70 -32.21
CA ARG A 227 19.07 9.58 -32.08
C ARG A 227 19.75 10.88 -31.67
N GLU A 228 19.30 12.03 -32.20
CA GLU A 228 19.87 13.31 -31.79
C GLU A 228 19.65 13.64 -30.31
N MET A 229 18.46 13.34 -29.78
CA MET A 229 18.12 13.63 -28.38
C MET A 229 18.88 12.70 -27.43
N MET A 230 19.06 11.44 -27.81
CA MET A 230 19.81 10.44 -27.04
C MET A 230 21.27 10.86 -26.76
N HIS A 231 21.88 11.68 -27.62
CA HIS A 231 23.24 12.18 -27.45
C HIS A 231 23.31 13.58 -26.79
N LYS A 232 22.17 14.21 -26.50
CA LYS A 232 22.07 15.57 -25.96
C LYS A 232 21.56 15.61 -24.53
N VAL A 233 20.66 14.70 -24.16
CA VAL A 233 20.02 14.67 -22.84
C VAL A 233 19.91 13.24 -22.32
N PRO A 234 19.98 13.04 -20.99
CA PRO A 234 19.73 11.72 -20.39
C PRO A 234 18.31 11.24 -20.71
N THR A 235 18.19 9.98 -21.12
CA THR A 235 16.90 9.32 -21.40
C THR A 235 16.99 7.84 -21.04
N SER A 236 15.85 7.15 -20.93
CA SER A 236 15.81 5.70 -20.67
C SER A 236 16.57 4.85 -21.71
N LEU A 237 16.86 5.41 -22.89
CA LEU A 237 17.65 4.74 -23.93
C LEU A 237 19.09 4.44 -23.51
N LEU A 238 19.65 5.21 -22.57
CA LEU A 238 20.97 4.95 -22.00
C LEU A 238 21.05 3.59 -21.28
N HIS A 239 19.91 3.03 -20.88
CA HIS A 239 19.84 1.73 -20.22
C HIS A 239 20.08 0.54 -21.17
N SER A 240 20.06 0.75 -22.50
CA SER A 240 20.09 -0.33 -23.51
C SER A 240 21.00 -0.01 -24.71
N LEU A 241 22.16 0.61 -24.48
CA LEU A 241 23.09 1.02 -25.56
C LEU A 241 23.69 -0.17 -26.30
N GLU A 242 23.82 -1.33 -25.65
CA GLU A 242 24.39 -2.56 -26.21
C GLU A 242 23.58 -3.13 -27.38
N GLY A 243 22.31 -2.73 -27.50
CA GLY A 243 21.45 -3.09 -28.62
C GLY A 243 21.58 -2.17 -29.84
N MET A 244 22.34 -1.07 -29.74
CA MET A 244 22.34 0.01 -30.74
C MET A 244 23.65 0.09 -31.54
N SER A 245 23.54 0.51 -32.80
CA SER A 245 24.67 0.75 -33.70
C SER A 245 24.92 2.25 -33.94
N ASP A 246 26.14 2.59 -34.36
CA ASP A 246 26.54 3.92 -34.83
C ASP A 246 26.34 5.02 -33.76
N LEU A 247 26.84 4.76 -32.55
CA LEU A 247 26.78 5.65 -31.40
C LEU A 247 27.95 6.65 -31.39
N ASP A 248 27.67 7.91 -31.04
CA ASP A 248 28.71 8.92 -30.76
C ASP A 248 29.08 8.88 -29.27
N TRP A 249 30.08 8.07 -28.96
CA TRP A 249 30.59 7.88 -27.60
C TRP A 249 31.12 9.16 -26.95
N LYS A 250 31.64 10.11 -27.73
CA LYS A 250 32.12 11.39 -27.17
C LYS A 250 30.97 12.21 -26.58
N SER A 251 29.80 12.11 -27.18
CA SER A 251 28.60 12.77 -26.68
C SER A 251 27.96 11.95 -25.55
N LEU A 252 27.87 10.62 -25.70
CA LEU A 252 27.28 9.74 -24.67
C LEU A 252 28.03 9.79 -23.34
N LEU A 253 29.37 9.82 -23.33
CA LEU A 253 30.15 9.90 -22.09
C LEU A 253 29.86 11.16 -21.25
N LYS A 254 29.26 12.21 -21.84
CA LYS A 254 28.82 13.40 -21.09
C LYS A 254 27.49 13.19 -20.36
N LEU A 255 26.79 12.11 -20.67
CA LEU A 255 25.51 11.71 -20.09
C LEU A 255 25.68 10.50 -19.14
N GLN A 256 26.92 10.15 -18.81
CA GLN A 256 27.24 9.10 -17.85
C GLN A 256 26.72 9.51 -16.46
N SER A 257 26.14 8.55 -15.74
CA SER A 257 25.71 8.75 -14.36
C SER A 257 26.91 9.01 -13.45
N GLU A 258 26.67 9.65 -12.30
CA GLU A 258 27.73 10.02 -11.34
C GLU A 258 28.55 8.82 -10.83
N ASP A 259 27.93 7.63 -10.77
CA ASP A 259 28.56 6.38 -10.35
C ASP A 259 29.42 5.71 -11.43
N GLY A 260 29.46 6.30 -12.64
CA GLY A 260 30.18 5.77 -13.81
C GLY A 260 29.35 4.86 -14.71
N SER A 261 28.08 4.60 -14.37
CA SER A 261 27.19 3.78 -15.19
C SER A 261 26.55 4.55 -16.35
N PHE A 262 25.99 3.80 -17.30
CA PHE A 262 25.00 4.32 -18.22
C PHE A 262 23.60 3.93 -17.74
N LEU A 263 22.95 4.87 -17.06
CA LEU A 263 21.62 4.72 -16.44
C LEU A 263 21.49 3.40 -15.66
N PHE A 264 22.47 3.14 -14.80
CA PHE A 264 22.45 2.03 -13.84
C PHE A 264 22.41 0.63 -14.47
N SER A 265 22.72 0.51 -15.77
CA SER A 265 22.67 -0.74 -16.53
C SER A 265 24.05 -1.37 -16.67
N PRO A 266 24.32 -2.55 -16.08
CA PRO A 266 25.61 -3.22 -16.25
C PRO A 266 25.90 -3.64 -17.70
N SER A 267 24.93 -4.17 -18.46
CA SER A 267 25.13 -4.49 -19.89
C SER A 267 25.51 -3.26 -20.73
N SER A 268 24.77 -2.16 -20.58
CA SER A 268 25.02 -0.91 -21.31
C SER A 268 26.38 -0.32 -20.96
N THR A 269 26.76 -0.37 -19.67
CA THR A 269 28.05 0.11 -19.18
C THR A 269 29.21 -0.79 -19.64
N ALA A 270 29.01 -2.11 -19.67
CA ALA A 270 29.98 -3.05 -20.23
C ALA A 270 30.22 -2.80 -21.72
N PHE A 271 29.15 -2.55 -22.47
CA PHE A 271 29.26 -2.16 -23.87
C PHE A 271 30.02 -0.84 -24.04
N ALA A 272 29.68 0.19 -23.26
CA ALA A 272 30.41 1.45 -23.28
C ALA A 272 31.90 1.29 -22.95
N LEU A 273 32.24 0.46 -21.95
CA LEU A 273 33.62 0.16 -21.60
C LEU A 273 34.39 -0.50 -22.74
N MET A 274 33.77 -1.46 -23.45
CA MET A 274 34.39 -2.11 -24.61
C MET A 274 34.70 -1.12 -25.74
N GLN A 275 33.86 -0.11 -25.93
CA GLN A 275 34.03 0.88 -27.00
C GLN A 275 34.97 2.03 -26.64
N THR A 276 35.05 2.40 -25.36
CA THR A 276 35.69 3.66 -24.93
C THR A 276 36.90 3.48 -24.03
N LYS A 277 37.01 2.33 -23.34
CA LYS A 277 37.97 2.09 -22.24
C LYS A 277 37.87 3.10 -21.09
N ASP A 278 36.70 3.71 -20.92
CA ASP A 278 36.45 4.69 -19.87
C ASP A 278 36.65 4.10 -18.47
N GLN A 279 37.36 4.84 -17.60
CA GLN A 279 37.74 4.36 -16.27
C GLN A 279 36.58 4.37 -15.27
N ASN A 280 35.60 5.26 -15.45
CA ASN A 280 34.43 5.30 -14.56
C ASN A 280 33.52 4.10 -14.83
N CYS A 281 33.32 3.74 -16.12
CA CYS A 281 32.62 2.50 -16.50
C CYS A 281 33.29 1.27 -15.89
N HIS A 282 34.63 1.20 -15.94
CA HIS A 282 35.40 0.12 -15.32
C HIS A 282 35.24 0.09 -13.81
N GLY A 283 35.31 1.25 -13.15
CA GLY A 283 35.13 1.42 -11.71
C GLY A 283 33.76 0.90 -11.24
N TYR A 284 32.69 1.30 -11.92
CA TYR A 284 31.32 0.84 -11.67
C TYR A 284 31.21 -0.69 -11.76
N LEU A 285 31.61 -1.27 -12.90
CA LEU A 285 31.50 -2.72 -13.12
C LEU A 285 32.33 -3.52 -12.12
N ASN A 286 33.54 -3.06 -11.80
CA ASN A 286 34.40 -3.73 -10.82
C ASN A 286 33.78 -3.78 -9.42
N GLN A 287 33.08 -2.72 -9.01
CA GLN A 287 32.38 -2.70 -7.73
C GLN A 287 31.22 -3.70 -7.71
N ILE A 288 30.41 -3.74 -8.78
CA ILE A 288 29.23 -4.62 -8.84
C ILE A 288 29.64 -6.08 -8.96
N VAL A 289 30.59 -6.42 -9.84
CA VAL A 289 31.10 -7.79 -9.97
C VAL A 289 31.63 -8.31 -8.62
N LYS A 290 32.26 -7.43 -7.82
CA LYS A 290 32.71 -7.77 -6.47
C LYS A 290 31.55 -7.98 -5.51
N ARG A 291 30.52 -7.12 -5.55
CA ARG A 291 29.33 -7.21 -4.68
C ARG A 291 28.51 -8.48 -4.92
N PHE A 292 28.44 -8.94 -6.16
CA PHE A 292 27.63 -10.08 -6.59
C PHE A 292 28.46 -11.32 -6.98
N ASN A 293 29.70 -11.39 -6.48
CA ASN A 293 30.58 -12.55 -6.60
C ASN A 293 30.71 -13.11 -8.03
N GLY A 294 30.93 -12.22 -9.00
CA GLY A 294 31.05 -12.57 -10.43
C GLY A 294 29.80 -12.23 -11.24
N GLY A 295 28.62 -12.41 -10.67
CA GLY A 295 27.36 -11.99 -11.29
C GLY A 295 27.20 -10.47 -11.29
N VAL A 296 26.23 -9.97 -12.05
CA VAL A 296 25.69 -8.60 -11.93
C VAL A 296 24.17 -8.61 -12.19
N PRO A 297 23.37 -7.77 -11.51
CA PRO A 297 21.94 -7.62 -11.79
C PRO A 297 21.71 -6.87 -13.12
N ASN A 298 20.44 -6.72 -13.53
CA ASN A 298 20.12 -5.96 -14.75
C ASN A 298 20.10 -4.43 -14.54
N VAL A 299 19.96 -4.01 -13.29
CA VAL A 299 19.95 -2.61 -12.85
C VAL A 299 20.62 -2.51 -11.47
N TYR A 300 21.49 -1.51 -11.25
CA TYR A 300 22.12 -1.27 -9.94
C TYR A 300 22.72 0.14 -9.83
N PRO A 301 22.61 0.83 -8.67
CA PRO A 301 21.87 0.43 -7.48
C PRO A 301 20.34 0.49 -7.70
N VAL A 302 19.59 0.01 -6.70
CA VAL A 302 18.12 0.11 -6.60
C VAL A 302 17.70 0.54 -5.18
N ASP A 303 18.53 1.39 -4.58
CA ASP A 303 18.43 1.81 -3.17
C ASP A 303 17.12 2.55 -2.88
N LEU A 304 16.77 3.58 -3.65
CA LEU A 304 15.56 4.35 -3.41
C LEU A 304 14.31 3.49 -3.61
N PHE A 305 14.29 2.70 -4.69
CA PHE A 305 13.20 1.75 -4.96
C PHE A 305 12.99 0.78 -3.80
N GLU A 306 14.06 0.14 -3.31
CA GLU A 306 13.97 -0.84 -2.22
C GLU A 306 13.48 -0.20 -0.92
N HIS A 307 14.05 0.94 -0.51
CA HIS A 307 13.64 1.63 0.72
C HIS A 307 12.17 2.06 0.67
N ILE A 308 11.72 2.59 -0.47
CA ILE A 308 10.33 3.04 -0.68
C ILE A 308 9.36 1.86 -0.63
N TRP A 309 9.64 0.79 -1.39
CA TRP A 309 8.72 -0.33 -1.49
C TRP A 309 8.65 -1.14 -0.21
N VAL A 310 9.76 -1.35 0.49
CA VAL A 310 9.77 -2.02 1.79
C VAL A 310 8.82 -1.34 2.77
N VAL A 311 8.88 0.00 2.89
CA VAL A 311 7.99 0.75 3.78
C VAL A 311 6.52 0.56 3.36
N ASP A 312 6.23 0.71 2.06
CA ASP A 312 4.86 0.53 1.56
C ASP A 312 4.30 -0.87 1.83
N ARG A 313 5.11 -1.92 1.64
CA ARG A 313 4.68 -3.30 1.92
C ARG A 313 4.39 -3.50 3.40
N LEU A 314 5.26 -3.04 4.30
CA LEU A 314 5.06 -3.17 5.74
C LEU A 314 3.83 -2.41 6.24
N GLU A 315 3.55 -1.23 5.70
CA GLU A 315 2.37 -0.44 6.03
C GLU A 315 1.07 -1.09 5.54
N ARG A 316 1.01 -1.49 4.28
CA ARG A 316 -0.20 -2.12 3.70
C ARG A 316 -0.48 -3.49 4.31
N LEU A 317 0.56 -4.27 4.61
CA LEU A 317 0.44 -5.53 5.36
C LEU A 317 0.07 -5.31 6.83
N GLY A 318 0.06 -4.06 7.30
CA GLY A 318 -0.48 -3.72 8.60
C GLY A 318 0.42 -4.09 9.78
N ILE A 319 1.72 -4.26 9.51
CA ILE A 319 2.75 -4.70 10.47
C ILE A 319 3.82 -3.63 10.72
N SER A 320 3.71 -2.46 10.09
CA SER A 320 4.67 -1.34 10.21
C SER A 320 4.94 -0.88 11.66
N ARG A 321 3.98 -1.04 12.57
CA ARG A 321 4.13 -0.65 14.00
C ARG A 321 5.28 -1.37 14.72
N TYR A 322 5.73 -2.52 14.23
CA TYR A 322 6.89 -3.23 14.78
C TYR A 322 8.24 -2.60 14.38
N PHE A 323 8.23 -1.72 13.38
CA PHE A 323 9.41 -1.25 12.65
C PHE A 323 9.50 0.29 12.59
N GLN A 324 8.93 1.00 13.56
CA GLN A 324 8.82 2.47 13.52
C GLN A 324 10.17 3.18 13.34
N GLN A 325 11.21 2.71 14.03
CA GLN A 325 12.54 3.31 13.94
C GLN A 325 13.18 3.00 12.59
N GLU A 326 13.12 1.75 12.15
CA GLU A 326 13.68 1.28 10.90
C GLU A 326 13.00 1.96 9.68
N ILE A 327 11.67 2.13 9.72
CA ILE A 327 10.91 2.88 8.71
C ILE A 327 11.33 4.36 8.70
N LYS A 328 11.49 4.99 9.86
CA LYS A 328 11.96 6.38 9.95
C LYS A 328 13.34 6.55 9.31
N ASP A 329 14.23 5.59 9.50
CA ASP A 329 15.57 5.60 8.90
C ASP A 329 15.47 5.45 7.37
N CYS A 330 14.59 4.57 6.87
CA CYS A 330 14.33 4.42 5.43
C CYS A 330 13.79 5.71 4.81
N ILE A 331 12.75 6.30 5.40
CA ILE A 331 12.15 7.55 4.93
C ILE A 331 13.15 8.70 4.98
N SER A 332 14.02 8.74 6.00
CA SER A 332 15.09 9.74 6.11
C SER A 332 16.14 9.57 5.00
N TYR A 333 16.43 8.34 4.59
CA TYR A 333 17.29 8.04 3.45
C TYR A 333 16.66 8.53 2.14
N VAL A 334 15.39 8.20 1.89
CA VAL A 334 14.66 8.65 0.69
C VAL A 334 14.61 10.18 0.63
N TYR A 335 14.30 10.85 1.74
CA TYR A 335 14.24 12.32 1.79
C TYR A 335 15.59 12.99 1.50
N ARG A 336 16.71 12.34 1.86
CA ARG A 336 18.05 12.86 1.60
C ARG A 336 18.34 13.03 0.11
N TYR A 337 17.79 12.15 -0.72
CA TYR A 337 17.99 12.11 -2.16
C TYR A 337 16.78 12.63 -2.95
N TRP A 338 15.76 13.13 -2.27
CA TRP A 338 14.59 13.74 -2.91
C TRP A 338 14.96 15.04 -3.63
N THR A 339 14.46 15.24 -4.84
CA THR A 339 14.71 16.44 -5.65
C THR A 339 13.41 17.10 -6.13
N GLU A 340 13.49 18.35 -6.57
CA GLU A 340 12.35 19.08 -7.16
C GLU A 340 11.87 18.49 -8.50
N LYS A 341 12.71 17.69 -9.17
CA LYS A 341 12.35 17.01 -10.43
C LYS A 341 11.78 15.61 -10.20
N GLY A 342 11.94 15.07 -9.00
CA GLY A 342 11.56 13.72 -8.62
C GLY A 342 12.79 12.89 -8.29
N ILE A 343 12.57 11.58 -8.30
CA ILE A 343 13.58 10.56 -8.10
C ILE A 343 13.35 9.43 -9.11
N CYS A 344 14.30 8.50 -9.19
CA CYS A 344 14.04 7.19 -9.76
C CYS A 344 14.45 6.10 -8.76
N TRP A 345 14.53 4.85 -9.22
CA TRP A 345 14.94 3.70 -8.43
C TRP A 345 16.31 3.83 -7.75
N ALA A 346 17.18 4.70 -8.25
CA ALA A 346 18.54 4.92 -7.77
C ALA A 346 18.79 6.36 -7.34
N ARG A 347 19.61 6.57 -6.31
CA ARG A 347 20.07 7.92 -5.91
C ARG A 347 20.88 8.62 -7.02
N ASN A 348 20.88 9.94 -6.97
CA ASN A 348 21.69 10.82 -7.84
C ASN A 348 21.51 10.57 -9.35
N SER A 349 20.30 10.26 -9.78
CA SER A 349 19.95 10.13 -11.19
C SER A 349 19.61 11.48 -11.82
N ASP A 350 20.01 11.67 -13.08
CA ASP A 350 19.54 12.75 -13.96
C ASP A 350 18.27 12.36 -14.77
N VAL A 351 17.75 11.15 -14.54
CA VAL A 351 16.51 10.63 -15.14
C VAL A 351 15.60 10.18 -14.02
N GLU A 352 14.47 10.88 -13.88
CA GLU A 352 13.45 10.57 -12.89
C GLU A 352 12.30 9.75 -13.53
N ASP A 353 11.60 8.96 -12.71
CA ASP A 353 10.38 8.25 -13.13
C ASP A 353 9.21 8.54 -12.19
N ILE A 354 8.00 8.46 -12.74
CA ILE A 354 6.78 8.83 -12.00
C ILE A 354 6.42 7.81 -10.93
N ASP A 355 6.86 6.55 -11.04
CA ASP A 355 6.47 5.49 -10.12
C ASP A 355 7.16 5.69 -8.78
N ASP A 356 8.50 5.73 -8.80
CA ASP A 356 9.32 6.01 -7.62
C ASP A 356 9.04 7.41 -7.08
N THR A 357 8.84 8.41 -7.94
CA THR A 357 8.47 9.77 -7.51
C THR A 357 7.10 9.80 -6.81
N ALA A 358 6.08 9.13 -7.35
CA ALA A 358 4.75 9.12 -6.73
C ALA A 358 4.75 8.39 -5.38
N MET A 359 5.46 7.26 -5.32
CA MET A 359 5.63 6.48 -4.10
C MET A 359 6.41 7.26 -3.04
N GLY A 360 7.57 7.80 -3.40
CA GLY A 360 8.40 8.63 -2.54
C GLY A 360 7.63 9.85 -2.03
N PHE A 361 6.95 10.59 -2.90
CA PHE A 361 6.12 11.74 -2.54
C PHE A 361 5.08 11.38 -1.47
N ARG A 362 4.30 10.32 -1.72
CA ARG A 362 3.22 9.90 -0.82
C ARG A 362 3.76 9.51 0.55
N LEU A 363 4.81 8.67 0.60
CA LEU A 363 5.39 8.22 1.86
C LEU A 363 6.06 9.37 2.60
N LEU A 364 6.87 10.19 1.94
CA LEU A 364 7.50 11.37 2.55
C LEU A 364 6.45 12.29 3.18
N ARG A 365 5.36 12.59 2.46
CA ARG A 365 4.26 13.41 2.97
C ARG A 365 3.57 12.79 4.17
N LEU A 366 3.20 11.51 4.10
CA LEU A 366 2.52 10.80 5.19
C LEU A 366 3.41 10.60 6.42
N HIS A 367 4.74 10.69 6.26
CA HIS A 367 5.71 10.70 7.36
C HIS A 367 6.14 12.13 7.78
N GLY A 368 5.41 13.16 7.33
CA GLY A 368 5.56 14.54 7.79
C GLY A 368 6.73 15.32 7.17
N HIS A 369 7.31 14.82 6.08
CA HIS A 369 8.30 15.57 5.31
C HIS A 369 7.62 16.61 4.40
N GLN A 370 8.30 17.74 4.21
CA GLN A 370 7.81 18.81 3.34
C GLN A 370 8.24 18.50 1.90
N VAL A 371 7.30 18.01 1.10
CA VAL A 371 7.49 17.71 -0.32
C VAL A 371 6.44 18.44 -1.17
N SER A 372 6.90 19.09 -2.24
CA SER A 372 6.03 19.85 -3.15
C SER A 372 5.43 18.95 -4.21
N ALA A 373 4.12 19.11 -4.46
CA ALA A 373 3.43 18.45 -5.56
C ALA A 373 3.92 18.91 -6.94
N ASP A 374 4.66 20.03 -7.02
CA ASP A 374 5.21 20.54 -8.28
C ASP A 374 6.17 19.57 -8.97
N VAL A 375 6.70 18.60 -8.23
CA VAL A 375 7.48 17.48 -8.76
C VAL A 375 6.78 16.79 -9.93
N PHE A 376 5.45 16.68 -9.89
CA PHE A 376 4.67 15.99 -10.92
C PHE A 376 4.55 16.78 -12.23
N LYS A 377 4.85 18.09 -12.23
CA LYS A 377 4.94 18.89 -13.47
C LYS A 377 6.03 18.36 -14.40
N HIS A 378 7.02 17.64 -13.88
CA HIS A 378 8.07 17.01 -14.68
C HIS A 378 7.52 15.91 -15.61
N PHE A 379 6.46 15.23 -15.18
CA PHE A 379 5.86 14.08 -15.87
C PHE A 379 4.58 14.41 -16.63
N GLU A 380 4.07 15.63 -16.47
CA GLU A 380 2.86 16.11 -17.11
C GLU A 380 3.18 16.72 -18.48
N LYS A 381 2.35 16.38 -19.47
CA LYS A 381 2.35 17.01 -20.78
C LYS A 381 0.96 16.99 -21.39
N ASN A 382 0.40 18.17 -21.65
CA ASN A 382 -0.92 18.37 -22.27
C ASN A 382 -2.09 17.72 -21.49
N GLY A 383 -2.02 17.70 -20.17
CA GLY A 383 -3.01 17.10 -19.27
C GLY A 383 -2.88 15.58 -19.11
N GLU A 384 -1.84 14.97 -19.69
CA GLU A 384 -1.52 13.55 -19.52
C GLU A 384 -0.24 13.36 -18.72
N PHE A 385 -0.12 12.23 -18.02
CA PHE A 385 1.05 11.88 -17.22
C PHE A 385 1.75 10.66 -17.82
N PHE A 386 3.08 10.63 -17.73
CA PHE A 386 3.92 9.60 -18.34
C PHE A 386 4.97 9.09 -17.36
N CYS A 387 5.40 7.83 -17.54
CA CYS A 387 6.41 7.21 -16.69
C CYS A 387 7.74 7.97 -16.68
N PHE A 388 8.15 8.49 -17.84
CA PHE A 388 9.40 9.24 -18.02
C PHE A 388 9.13 10.52 -18.80
N LYS A 389 9.84 11.59 -18.46
CA LYS A 389 9.76 12.86 -19.18
C LYS A 389 10.12 12.69 -20.66
N GLY A 390 9.28 13.28 -21.52
CA GLY A 390 9.49 13.28 -22.97
C GLY A 390 9.19 11.94 -23.66
N GLN A 391 8.71 10.94 -22.92
CA GLN A 391 8.29 9.65 -23.44
C GLN A 391 6.77 9.50 -23.40
N SER A 392 6.25 8.48 -24.06
CA SER A 392 4.80 8.19 -24.12
C SER A 392 4.40 6.96 -23.30
N THR A 393 5.30 6.41 -22.50
CA THR A 393 5.06 5.18 -21.74
C THR A 393 4.14 5.46 -20.55
N GLN A 394 3.09 4.66 -20.40
CA GLN A 394 2.13 4.72 -19.29
C GLN A 394 1.90 3.30 -18.79
N ALA A 395 2.42 2.99 -17.59
CA ALA A 395 2.28 1.69 -16.96
C ALA A 395 1.17 1.70 -15.91
N VAL A 396 0.55 0.53 -15.69
CA VAL A 396 -0.57 0.39 -14.75
C VAL A 396 -0.11 0.70 -13.32
N THR A 397 1.05 0.18 -12.90
CA THR A 397 1.64 0.40 -11.58
C THR A 397 2.01 1.87 -11.35
N GLY A 398 2.73 2.50 -12.29
CA GLY A 398 3.07 3.92 -12.19
C GLY A 398 1.83 4.82 -12.10
N MET A 399 0.78 4.54 -12.87
CA MET A 399 -0.47 5.31 -12.79
C MET A 399 -1.28 5.00 -11.53
N PHE A 400 -1.24 3.76 -11.04
CA PHE A 400 -1.82 3.37 -9.76
C PHE A 400 -1.16 4.10 -8.59
N ASN A 401 0.17 4.24 -8.60
CA ASN A 401 0.88 4.95 -7.55
C ASN A 401 0.69 6.47 -7.66
N LEU A 402 0.58 7.03 -8.87
CA LEU A 402 0.12 8.41 -9.07
C LEU A 402 -1.28 8.65 -8.48
N LEU A 403 -2.23 7.71 -8.70
CA LEU A 403 -3.57 7.81 -8.11
C LEU A 403 -3.48 7.85 -6.58
N ARG A 404 -2.74 6.94 -5.96
CA ARG A 404 -2.57 6.89 -4.50
C ARG A 404 -1.89 8.15 -3.97
N ALA A 405 -0.86 8.66 -4.65
CA ALA A 405 -0.16 9.88 -4.28
C ALA A 405 -1.06 11.13 -4.38
N SER A 406 -1.92 11.19 -5.40
CA SER A 406 -2.86 12.30 -5.56
C SER A 406 -3.91 12.37 -4.44
N GLN A 407 -4.23 11.25 -3.79
CA GLN A 407 -5.24 11.23 -2.73
C GLN A 407 -4.77 11.87 -1.41
N VAL A 408 -3.47 12.18 -1.27
CA VAL A 408 -2.90 12.90 -0.11
C VAL A 408 -2.58 14.37 -0.43
N MET A 409 -3.33 14.95 -1.37
CA MET A 409 -3.18 16.35 -1.80
C MET A 409 -3.59 17.34 -0.70
N PHE A 410 -2.93 18.49 -0.67
CA PHE A 410 -3.32 19.67 0.10
C PHE A 410 -4.17 20.63 -0.76
N PRO A 411 -4.92 21.55 -0.13
CA PRO A 411 -5.74 22.52 -0.85
C PRO A 411 -4.91 23.33 -1.86
N GLY A 412 -5.45 23.47 -3.08
CA GLY A 412 -4.83 24.26 -4.15
C GLY A 412 -3.73 23.56 -4.95
N GLU A 413 -3.38 22.30 -4.65
CA GLU A 413 -2.38 21.53 -5.41
C GLU A 413 -2.96 21.01 -6.75
N LYS A 414 -3.12 21.93 -7.70
CA LYS A 414 -3.81 21.67 -8.97
C LYS A 414 -3.26 20.48 -9.76
N ILE A 415 -1.94 20.32 -9.76
CA ILE A 415 -1.26 19.23 -10.46
C ILE A 415 -1.68 17.84 -9.94
N LEU A 416 -1.98 17.70 -8.65
CA LEU A 416 -2.50 16.45 -8.08
C LEU A 416 -3.97 16.25 -8.40
N GLU A 417 -4.78 17.31 -8.50
CA GLU A 417 -6.15 17.17 -8.99
C GLU A 417 -6.18 16.60 -10.42
N ASP A 418 -5.32 17.13 -11.28
CA ASP A 418 -5.21 16.69 -12.67
C ASP A 418 -4.63 15.27 -12.73
N GLY A 419 -3.63 14.96 -11.89
CA GLY A 419 -3.09 13.61 -11.69
C GLY A 419 -4.15 12.60 -11.23
N LYS A 420 -4.99 12.95 -10.24
CA LYS A 420 -6.11 12.12 -9.74
C LYS A 420 -7.10 11.80 -10.85
N LYS A 421 -7.49 12.82 -11.63
CA LYS A 421 -8.43 12.67 -12.75
C LYS A 421 -7.86 11.78 -13.85
N PHE A 422 -6.63 12.05 -14.28
CA PHE A 422 -5.96 11.31 -15.33
C PHE A 422 -5.76 9.84 -14.94
N SER A 423 -5.11 9.58 -13.81
CA SER A 423 -4.82 8.22 -13.33
C SER A 423 -6.10 7.42 -13.08
N SER A 424 -7.13 8.01 -12.46
CA SER A 424 -8.43 7.34 -12.27
C SER A 424 -9.07 6.96 -13.60
N LYS A 425 -9.03 7.85 -14.60
CA LYS A 425 -9.59 7.57 -15.93
C LYS A 425 -8.83 6.43 -16.60
N PHE A 426 -7.51 6.54 -16.67
CA PHE A 426 -6.62 5.52 -17.26
C PHE A 426 -6.86 4.14 -16.65
N LEU A 427 -6.88 4.04 -15.32
CA LEU A 427 -7.05 2.76 -14.63
C LEU A 427 -8.46 2.18 -14.79
N LYS A 428 -9.49 3.03 -14.89
CA LYS A 428 -10.86 2.58 -15.19
C LYS A 428 -10.97 2.02 -16.61
N GLU A 429 -10.38 2.70 -17.59
CA GLU A 429 -10.32 2.23 -18.97
C GLU A 429 -9.58 0.88 -19.06
N LYS A 430 -8.43 0.75 -18.39
CA LYS A 430 -7.70 -0.52 -18.29
C LYS A 430 -8.50 -1.62 -17.61
N ARG A 431 -9.23 -1.30 -16.53
CA ARG A 431 -10.12 -2.25 -15.85
C ARG A 431 -11.25 -2.73 -16.76
N GLU A 432 -11.87 -1.84 -17.53
CA GLU A 432 -12.96 -2.16 -18.45
C GLU A 432 -12.50 -2.99 -19.65
N ALA A 433 -11.27 -2.77 -20.11
CA ALA A 433 -10.63 -3.56 -21.17
C ALA A 433 -10.06 -4.92 -20.70
N ASN A 434 -10.08 -5.22 -19.38
CA ASN A 434 -9.35 -6.34 -18.77
C ASN A 434 -7.83 -6.30 -19.04
N GLU A 435 -7.27 -5.09 -19.07
CA GLU A 435 -5.85 -4.79 -19.32
C GLU A 435 -5.14 -4.31 -18.05
N LEU A 436 -5.59 -4.74 -16.86
CA LEU A 436 -4.89 -4.50 -15.60
C LEU A 436 -3.70 -5.46 -15.44
N VAL A 437 -2.81 -5.42 -16.43
CA VAL A 437 -1.55 -6.14 -16.50
C VAL A 437 -0.46 -5.09 -16.57
N ASP A 438 0.65 -5.31 -15.86
CA ASP A 438 1.76 -4.36 -15.84
C ASP A 438 2.95 -4.83 -16.66
N LYS A 439 3.63 -3.86 -17.26
CA LYS A 439 4.82 -4.09 -18.08
C LYS A 439 6.06 -4.39 -17.24
N TRP A 440 6.09 -3.97 -15.98
CA TRP A 440 7.29 -3.98 -15.14
C TRP A 440 7.22 -5.00 -14.01
N ILE A 441 6.08 -5.67 -13.81
CA ILE A 441 5.91 -6.65 -12.74
C ILE A 441 4.79 -7.66 -13.03
N ILE A 442 5.04 -8.91 -12.68
CA ILE A 442 4.08 -10.00 -12.61
C ILE A 442 3.69 -10.17 -11.14
N MET A 443 2.52 -9.66 -10.78
CA MET A 443 1.99 -9.72 -9.42
C MET A 443 0.92 -10.77 -9.28
N LYS A 444 0.79 -11.36 -8.08
CA LYS A 444 -0.27 -12.31 -7.75
C LYS A 444 -1.68 -11.80 -8.11
N ASN A 445 -2.04 -10.58 -7.73
CA ASN A 445 -3.41 -10.02 -7.89
C ASN A 445 -3.44 -8.50 -8.13
N LEU A 446 -2.70 -7.99 -9.13
CA LEU A 446 -2.72 -6.57 -9.50
C LEU A 446 -4.13 -6.03 -9.83
N PRO A 447 -4.99 -6.75 -10.59
CA PRO A 447 -6.33 -6.25 -10.91
C PRO A 447 -7.16 -5.92 -9.66
N GLU A 448 -7.07 -6.75 -8.61
CA GLU A 448 -7.77 -6.58 -7.35
C GLU A 448 -7.20 -5.42 -6.53
N GLU A 449 -5.89 -5.19 -6.55
CA GLU A 449 -5.26 -4.03 -5.90
C GLU A 449 -5.73 -2.72 -6.53
N VAL A 450 -5.69 -2.64 -7.86
CA VAL A 450 -6.15 -1.45 -8.60
C VAL A 450 -7.64 -1.25 -8.41
N ALA A 451 -8.43 -2.32 -8.45
CA ALA A 451 -9.88 -2.24 -8.29
C ALA A 451 -10.26 -1.76 -6.88
N TYR A 452 -9.55 -2.18 -5.83
CA TYR A 452 -9.77 -1.66 -4.48
C TYR A 452 -9.49 -0.16 -4.40
N ALA A 453 -8.36 0.33 -4.93
CA ALA A 453 -8.02 1.75 -4.87
C ALA A 453 -8.92 2.65 -5.74
N LEU A 454 -9.50 2.10 -6.82
CA LEU A 454 -10.50 2.80 -7.64
C LEU A 454 -11.86 2.89 -6.95
N ASP A 455 -12.23 1.86 -6.19
CA ASP A 455 -13.56 1.75 -5.58
C ASP A 455 -13.62 2.33 -4.17
N VAL A 456 -12.49 2.38 -3.44
CA VAL A 456 -12.40 2.91 -2.07
C VAL A 456 -11.37 4.05 -2.04
N PRO A 457 -11.80 5.32 -1.92
CA PRO A 457 -10.87 6.44 -1.80
C PRO A 457 -10.10 6.34 -0.48
N TRP A 458 -8.89 6.91 -0.42
CA TRP A 458 -8.06 6.90 0.79
C TRP A 458 -8.79 7.43 2.03
N TYR A 459 -9.65 8.43 1.88
CA TYR A 459 -10.49 8.96 2.96
C TYR A 459 -11.48 7.94 3.55
N ALA A 460 -11.93 6.97 2.75
CA ALA A 460 -12.75 5.85 3.19
C ALA A 460 -11.93 4.58 3.50
N SER A 461 -10.63 4.55 3.23
CA SER A 461 -9.79 3.37 3.48
C SER A 461 -9.43 3.29 4.97
N MET A 462 -10.03 2.32 5.68
CA MET A 462 -9.70 2.00 7.07
C MET A 462 -8.56 1.00 7.16
N PRO A 463 -7.61 1.14 8.11
CA PRO A 463 -6.40 0.32 8.20
C PRO A 463 -6.63 -1.20 8.10
N ARG A 464 -7.52 -1.77 8.93
CA ARG A 464 -7.76 -3.23 8.90
C ARG A 464 -8.54 -3.70 7.68
N VAL A 465 -9.34 -2.83 7.06
CA VAL A 465 -10.04 -3.16 5.81
C VAL A 465 -9.01 -3.29 4.70
N GLU A 466 -8.17 -2.28 4.50
CA GLU A 466 -7.11 -2.30 3.48
C GLU A 466 -6.15 -3.47 3.69
N THR A 467 -5.63 -3.63 4.92
CA THR A 467 -4.73 -4.74 5.25
C THR A 467 -5.37 -6.10 4.97
N ARG A 468 -6.68 -6.28 5.26
CA ARG A 468 -7.35 -7.56 5.04
C ARG A 468 -7.36 -7.96 3.58
N PHE A 469 -7.60 -7.02 2.67
CA PHE A 469 -7.55 -7.29 1.24
C PHE A 469 -6.11 -7.43 0.76
N TYR A 470 -5.20 -6.61 1.26
CA TYR A 470 -3.82 -6.63 0.80
C TYR A 470 -3.07 -7.91 1.17
N ILE A 471 -3.35 -8.51 2.32
CA ILE A 471 -2.76 -9.82 2.67
C ILE A 471 -3.16 -10.91 1.65
N ASP A 472 -4.39 -10.87 1.10
CA ASP A 472 -4.82 -11.82 0.06
C ASP A 472 -4.12 -11.52 -1.29
N GLN A 473 -3.74 -10.27 -1.52
CA GLN A 473 -3.23 -9.75 -2.80
C GLN A 473 -1.71 -9.86 -2.93
N TYR A 474 -0.97 -9.66 -1.84
CA TYR A 474 0.49 -9.68 -1.83
C TYR A 474 1.03 -11.07 -2.22
N GLY A 475 1.96 -11.12 -3.18
CA GLY A 475 2.54 -12.35 -3.69
C GLY A 475 3.64 -12.96 -2.83
N GLY A 476 4.15 -12.24 -1.83
CA GLY A 476 5.34 -12.70 -1.11
C GLY A 476 6.52 -12.81 -2.08
N GLU A 477 7.26 -13.91 -2.03
CA GLU A 477 8.42 -14.14 -2.90
C GLU A 477 8.06 -14.48 -4.35
N SER A 478 6.79 -14.77 -4.65
CA SER A 478 6.37 -15.21 -5.99
C SER A 478 6.29 -14.09 -7.01
N ASP A 479 6.14 -12.84 -6.58
CA ASP A 479 6.09 -11.68 -7.48
C ASP A 479 7.44 -11.52 -8.20
N VAL A 480 7.38 -11.24 -9.51
CA VAL A 480 8.57 -11.14 -10.36
C VAL A 480 8.57 -9.81 -11.07
N TRP A 481 9.68 -9.08 -11.01
CA TRP A 481 9.86 -7.82 -11.70
C TRP A 481 10.43 -8.04 -13.10
N ILE A 482 10.07 -7.17 -14.03
CA ILE A 482 10.46 -7.26 -15.43
C ILE A 482 11.41 -6.09 -15.75
N GLY A 483 12.70 -6.41 -15.83
CA GLY A 483 13.76 -5.53 -16.30
C GLY A 483 14.18 -5.85 -17.73
N LYS A 484 15.47 -5.71 -18.06
CA LYS A 484 16.05 -6.36 -19.26
C LYS A 484 15.95 -7.88 -19.19
N THR A 485 15.84 -8.41 -17.98
CA THR A 485 15.59 -9.80 -17.62
C THR A 485 14.60 -9.83 -16.45
N LEU A 486 14.01 -10.99 -16.18
CA LEU A 486 13.23 -11.18 -14.96
C LEU A 486 14.14 -11.07 -13.74
N TYR A 487 13.66 -10.39 -12.70
CA TYR A 487 14.40 -10.26 -11.45
C TYR A 487 13.48 -10.26 -10.23
N ARG A 488 14.06 -10.54 -9.06
CA ARG A 488 13.39 -10.51 -7.77
C ARG A 488 14.07 -9.53 -6.84
N MET A 489 13.28 -9.02 -5.90
CA MET A 489 13.68 -8.06 -4.88
C MET A 489 13.41 -8.69 -3.50
N PRO A 490 14.32 -9.55 -2.98
CA PRO A 490 14.03 -10.39 -1.81
C PRO A 490 13.69 -9.62 -0.53
N PHE A 491 14.06 -8.34 -0.45
CA PHE A 491 13.69 -7.50 0.68
C PHE A 491 12.35 -6.78 0.48
N VAL A 492 11.84 -6.67 -0.75
CA VAL A 492 10.50 -6.12 -1.05
C VAL A 492 9.43 -7.23 -1.09
N ASN A 493 9.78 -8.36 -1.68
CA ASN A 493 8.92 -9.50 -1.98
C ASN A 493 9.39 -10.72 -1.18
N ASN A 494 8.80 -10.94 0.00
CA ASN A 494 9.27 -11.93 0.97
C ASN A 494 8.13 -12.58 1.74
N ASN A 495 8.16 -13.90 1.83
CA ASN A 495 7.20 -14.68 2.61
C ASN A 495 7.28 -14.38 4.12
N ASN A 496 8.42 -13.91 4.65
CA ASN A 496 8.48 -13.51 6.05
C ASN A 496 7.54 -12.35 6.39
N TYR A 497 7.34 -11.41 5.46
CA TYR A 497 6.41 -10.29 5.65
C TYR A 497 4.97 -10.79 5.65
N LEU A 498 4.62 -11.63 4.67
CA LEU A 498 3.28 -12.20 4.53
C LEU A 498 2.91 -13.04 5.76
N GLU A 499 3.79 -13.95 6.18
CA GLU A 499 3.52 -14.82 7.32
C GLU A 499 3.45 -14.05 8.65
N LEU A 500 4.29 -13.02 8.84
CA LEU A 500 4.13 -12.14 9.99
C LEU A 500 2.78 -11.40 9.94
N ALA A 501 2.38 -10.90 8.77
CA ALA A 501 1.11 -10.19 8.59
C ALA A 501 -0.09 -11.08 8.90
N LYS A 502 -0.09 -12.34 8.44
CA LYS A 502 -1.13 -13.32 8.75
C LYS A 502 -1.22 -13.60 10.25
N LEU A 503 -0.09 -13.91 10.88
CA LEU A 503 -0.02 -14.20 12.32
C LEU A 503 -0.49 -13.01 13.14
N ASP A 504 0.01 -11.82 12.82
CA ASP A 504 -0.36 -10.58 13.51
C ASP A 504 -1.83 -10.23 13.34
N TYR A 505 -2.35 -10.32 12.11
CA TYR A 505 -3.75 -10.03 11.81
C TYR A 505 -4.69 -10.96 12.59
N ASN A 506 -4.44 -12.27 12.54
CA ASN A 506 -5.24 -13.25 13.26
C ASN A 506 -5.14 -13.10 14.78
N ASN A 507 -3.97 -12.73 15.31
CA ASN A 507 -3.79 -12.46 16.73
C ASN A 507 -4.60 -11.23 17.18
N CYS A 508 -4.58 -10.14 16.39
CA CYS A 508 -5.42 -8.97 16.65
C CYS A 508 -6.92 -9.32 16.56
N GLN A 509 -7.33 -10.05 15.51
CA GLN A 509 -8.72 -10.45 15.31
C GLN A 509 -9.25 -11.32 16.47
N ALA A 510 -8.45 -12.26 16.97
CA ALA A 510 -8.83 -13.07 18.14
C ALA A 510 -9.11 -12.20 19.37
N MET A 511 -8.27 -11.18 19.62
CA MET A 511 -8.54 -10.19 20.66
C MET A 511 -9.83 -9.42 20.39
N HIS A 512 -10.05 -8.98 19.14
CA HIS A 512 -11.24 -8.22 18.80
C HIS A 512 -12.52 -9.02 19.02
N LEU A 513 -12.50 -10.33 18.80
CA LEU A 513 -13.62 -11.22 19.12
C LEU A 513 -13.88 -11.33 20.64
N MET A 514 -12.84 -11.37 21.47
CA MET A 514 -12.99 -11.33 22.93
C MET A 514 -13.58 -9.99 23.41
N GLU A 515 -13.09 -8.88 22.85
CA GLU A 515 -13.61 -7.53 23.13
C GLU A 515 -15.08 -7.39 22.70
N TRP A 516 -15.45 -7.95 21.55
CA TRP A 516 -16.84 -7.98 21.09
C TRP A 516 -17.75 -8.67 22.10
N GLY A 517 -17.34 -9.82 22.66
CA GLY A 517 -18.06 -10.47 23.75
C GLY A 517 -18.24 -9.58 24.99
N ARG A 518 -17.20 -8.83 25.37
CA ARG A 518 -17.26 -7.87 26.49
C ARG A 518 -18.23 -6.71 26.21
N ILE A 519 -18.26 -6.20 24.98
CA ILE A 519 -19.20 -5.14 24.57
C ILE A 519 -20.64 -5.63 24.59
N GLN A 520 -20.91 -6.86 24.13
CA GLN A 520 -22.25 -7.45 24.18
C GLN A 520 -22.74 -7.64 25.62
N LYS A 521 -21.84 -8.03 26.54
CA LYS A 521 -22.13 -8.11 27.98
C LYS A 521 -22.47 -6.73 28.55
N TRP A 522 -21.61 -5.73 28.30
CA TRP A 522 -21.85 -4.34 28.73
C TRP A 522 -23.18 -3.79 28.20
N TYR A 523 -23.52 -4.03 26.93
CA TYR A 523 -24.80 -3.63 26.33
C TYR A 523 -26.01 -4.20 27.09
N SER A 524 -25.92 -5.47 27.48
CA SER A 524 -27.00 -6.19 28.17
C SER A 524 -27.14 -5.72 29.62
N GLU A 525 -26.02 -5.61 30.35
CA GLU A 525 -25.98 -5.14 31.74
C GLU A 525 -26.43 -3.68 31.88
N SER A 526 -26.11 -2.86 30.88
CA SER A 526 -26.52 -1.46 30.80
C SER A 526 -27.97 -1.27 30.33
N ARG A 527 -28.66 -2.37 29.96
CA ARG A 527 -30.05 -2.39 29.46
C ARG A 527 -30.28 -1.42 28.29
N LEU A 528 -29.27 -1.24 27.43
CA LEU A 528 -29.32 -0.26 26.33
C LEU A 528 -30.43 -0.55 25.30
N ALA A 529 -30.87 -1.80 25.20
CA ALA A 529 -32.03 -2.20 24.40
C ALA A 529 -33.30 -1.44 24.78
N GLU A 530 -33.49 -1.13 26.07
CA GLU A 530 -34.68 -0.43 26.58
C GLU A 530 -34.69 1.05 26.17
N PHE A 531 -33.53 1.59 25.83
CA PHE A 531 -33.35 2.94 25.31
C PHE A 531 -33.30 2.95 23.77
N GLY A 532 -33.69 1.86 23.10
CA GLY A 532 -33.78 1.79 21.64
C GLY A 532 -32.48 1.41 20.91
N MET A 533 -31.39 1.15 21.63
CA MET A 533 -30.13 0.74 21.01
C MET A 533 -30.22 -0.71 20.51
N ASN A 534 -29.92 -0.92 19.22
CA ASN A 534 -29.96 -2.25 18.61
C ASN A 534 -28.54 -2.85 18.44
N ARG A 535 -28.48 -4.18 18.31
CA ARG A 535 -27.21 -4.91 18.18
C ARG A 535 -26.45 -4.64 16.88
N ARG A 536 -27.12 -4.18 15.82
CA ARG A 536 -26.48 -3.85 14.54
C ARG A 536 -25.66 -2.56 14.68
N THR A 537 -26.23 -1.53 15.29
CA THR A 537 -25.53 -0.27 15.59
C THR A 537 -24.37 -0.52 16.57
N LEU A 538 -24.58 -1.38 17.57
CA LEU A 538 -23.51 -1.82 18.49
C LEU A 538 -22.33 -2.46 17.75
N LEU A 539 -22.60 -3.40 16.83
CA LEU A 539 -21.56 -4.07 16.04
C LEU A 539 -20.86 -3.10 15.10
N LEU A 540 -21.60 -2.19 14.46
CA LEU A 540 -21.01 -1.17 13.58
C LEU A 540 -20.08 -0.24 14.36
N ALA A 541 -20.50 0.27 15.51
CA ALA A 541 -19.67 1.12 16.36
C ALA A 541 -18.37 0.42 16.78
N TYR A 542 -18.46 -0.85 17.17
CA TYR A 542 -17.28 -1.63 17.51
C TYR A 542 -16.37 -1.88 16.30
N PHE A 543 -16.95 -2.26 15.16
CA PHE A 543 -16.20 -2.47 13.92
C PHE A 543 -15.43 -1.22 13.49
N LEU A 544 -16.05 -0.04 13.50
CA LEU A 544 -15.38 1.21 13.11
C LEU A 544 -14.18 1.52 14.01
N ALA A 545 -14.32 1.30 15.33
CA ALA A 545 -13.22 1.46 16.27
C ALA A 545 -12.11 0.43 16.04
N ALA A 546 -12.47 -0.86 15.93
CA ALA A 546 -11.52 -1.96 15.77
C ALA A 546 -10.80 -1.96 14.42
N ALA A 547 -11.47 -1.52 13.35
CA ALA A 547 -10.88 -1.41 12.03
C ALA A 547 -9.90 -0.23 11.91
N SER A 548 -10.00 0.75 12.79
CA SER A 548 -9.20 1.98 12.80
C SER A 548 -8.00 1.91 13.76
N ILE A 549 -8.24 1.49 15.00
CA ILE A 549 -7.20 1.32 16.04
C ILE A 549 -7.19 -0.15 16.42
N PHE A 550 -6.32 -0.94 15.79
CA PHE A 550 -6.40 -2.40 15.85
C PHE A 550 -5.40 -3.05 16.80
N GLU A 551 -4.43 -2.28 17.29
CA GLU A 551 -3.28 -2.77 18.05
C GLU A 551 -3.71 -3.42 19.37
N PRO A 552 -3.17 -4.59 19.73
CA PRO A 552 -3.50 -5.30 20.97
C PRO A 552 -3.50 -4.42 22.24
N GLU A 553 -2.46 -3.61 22.39
CA GLU A 553 -2.21 -2.72 23.52
C GLU A 553 -3.21 -1.56 23.65
N LYS A 554 -3.97 -1.24 22.59
CA LYS A 554 -4.95 -0.16 22.54
C LYS A 554 -6.40 -0.63 22.77
N SER A 555 -6.59 -1.78 23.42
CA SER A 555 -7.90 -2.34 23.76
C SER A 555 -8.82 -1.33 24.48
N HIS A 556 -8.28 -0.64 25.50
CA HIS A 556 -9.02 0.36 26.28
C HIS A 556 -9.50 1.53 25.41
N VAL A 557 -8.70 1.98 24.44
CA VAL A 557 -9.06 3.04 23.49
C VAL A 557 -10.21 2.59 22.59
N ARG A 558 -10.12 1.39 22.00
CA ARG A 558 -11.21 0.83 21.16
C ARG A 558 -12.52 0.71 21.92
N LEU A 559 -12.47 0.16 23.14
CA LEU A 559 -13.65 -0.05 23.96
C LEU A 559 -14.27 1.29 24.38
N ALA A 560 -13.45 2.27 24.76
CA ALA A 560 -13.92 3.61 25.09
C ALA A 560 -14.57 4.30 23.89
N TRP A 561 -13.95 4.22 22.72
CA TRP A 561 -14.52 4.72 21.47
C TRP A 561 -15.88 4.06 21.18
N ALA A 562 -15.93 2.73 21.08
CA ALA A 562 -17.16 2.01 20.74
C ALA A 562 -18.30 2.29 21.73
N LYS A 563 -18.02 2.29 23.03
CA LYS A 563 -19.01 2.62 24.08
C LYS A 563 -19.48 4.07 23.97
N THR A 564 -18.58 5.02 23.68
CA THR A 564 -18.91 6.44 23.51
C THR A 564 -19.83 6.64 22.31
N THR A 565 -19.50 6.06 21.16
CA THR A 565 -20.36 6.11 19.95
C THR A 565 -21.73 5.51 20.22
N VAL A 566 -21.81 4.37 20.92
CA VAL A 566 -23.10 3.75 21.28
C VAL A 566 -23.90 4.64 22.24
N LEU A 567 -23.28 5.23 23.24
CA LEU A 567 -23.97 6.12 24.18
C LEU A 567 -24.47 7.40 23.47
N LEU A 568 -23.67 8.00 22.59
CA LEU A 568 -24.07 9.14 21.76
C LEU A 568 -25.32 8.82 20.93
N GLU A 569 -25.31 7.71 20.19
CA GLU A 569 -26.44 7.27 19.37
C GLU A 569 -27.67 6.93 20.23
N THR A 570 -27.47 6.35 21.42
CA THR A 570 -28.57 6.04 22.35
C THR A 570 -29.21 7.32 22.88
N ILE A 571 -28.40 8.28 23.35
CA ILE A 571 -28.88 9.55 23.93
C ILE A 571 -29.66 10.35 22.88
N THR A 572 -29.07 10.52 21.69
CA THR A 572 -29.66 11.33 20.62
C THR A 572 -30.89 10.70 19.97
N SER A 573 -31.05 9.38 20.04
CA SER A 573 -32.26 8.68 19.57
C SER A 573 -33.36 8.62 20.63
N TYR A 574 -33.01 8.38 21.89
CA TYR A 574 -33.97 8.23 23.00
C TYR A 574 -34.53 9.57 23.48
N VAL A 575 -33.69 10.60 23.59
CA VAL A 575 -34.09 11.92 24.12
C VAL A 575 -34.63 12.78 22.97
N SER A 576 -35.95 12.79 22.81
CA SER A 576 -36.60 13.34 21.62
C SER A 576 -36.97 14.83 21.68
N ASP A 577 -37.21 15.39 22.86
CA ASP A 577 -37.69 16.77 23.02
C ASP A 577 -36.83 17.64 23.95
N ALA A 578 -37.05 18.95 23.90
CA ALA A 578 -36.26 19.94 24.61
C ALA A 578 -36.34 19.83 26.14
N GLU A 579 -37.47 19.36 26.69
CA GLU A 579 -37.64 19.23 28.13
C GLU A 579 -36.90 18.01 28.67
N MET A 580 -36.94 16.90 27.92
CA MET A 580 -36.12 15.73 28.21
C MET A 580 -34.62 16.06 28.11
N ARG A 581 -34.19 16.87 27.13
CA ARG A 581 -32.78 17.32 27.03
C ARG A 581 -32.34 18.14 28.24
N LYS A 582 -33.16 19.13 28.67
CA LYS A 582 -32.90 19.92 29.88
C LYS A 582 -32.83 19.05 31.13
N THR A 583 -33.75 18.10 31.26
CA THR A 583 -33.78 17.15 32.39
C THR A 583 -32.53 16.27 32.39
N PHE A 584 -32.15 15.74 31.22
CA PHE A 584 -30.94 14.91 31.07
C PHE A 584 -29.67 15.68 31.47
N MET A 585 -29.52 16.92 30.98
CA MET A 585 -28.37 17.76 31.33
C MET A 585 -28.31 18.06 32.83
N LYS A 586 -29.45 18.44 33.43
CA LYS A 586 -29.53 18.68 34.88
C LYS A 586 -29.17 17.44 35.69
N ASP A 587 -29.74 16.29 35.35
CA ASP A 587 -29.46 15.02 36.03
C ASP A 587 -27.99 14.61 35.90
N PHE A 588 -27.38 14.89 34.75
CA PHE A 588 -25.95 14.67 34.52
C PHE A 588 -25.09 15.59 35.40
N SER A 589 -25.36 16.90 35.40
CA SER A 589 -24.70 17.89 36.26
C SER A 589 -24.85 17.55 37.75
N ASP A 590 -26.02 17.08 38.18
CA ASP A 590 -26.28 16.65 39.56
C ASP A 590 -25.49 15.39 39.95
N CYS A 591 -25.23 14.49 38.99
CA CYS A 591 -24.40 13.31 39.22
C CYS A 591 -22.91 13.69 39.38
N ILE A 592 -22.40 14.57 38.52
CA ILE A 592 -20.97 14.96 38.53
C ILE A 592 -20.62 15.99 39.60
N SER A 593 -21.59 16.79 40.09
CA SER A 593 -21.37 17.83 41.11
C SER A 593 -21.21 17.28 42.53
N ARG A 594 -21.61 16.03 42.79
CA ARG A 594 -21.38 15.29 44.05
C ARG A 594 -19.92 14.83 44.20
N ARG A 595 -18.97 15.74 43.94
CA ARG A 595 -17.51 15.56 43.69
C ARG A 595 -16.68 15.03 44.87
N ASP A 596 -17.25 14.81 46.05
CA ASP A 596 -16.50 14.49 47.27
C ASP A 596 -16.03 13.03 47.41
N TYR A 597 -16.13 12.20 46.35
CA TYR A 597 -15.80 10.78 46.44
C TYR A 597 -14.92 10.30 45.29
N SER A 598 -13.88 9.52 45.61
CA SER A 598 -12.97 8.90 44.64
C SER A 598 -13.72 8.00 43.64
N ILE A 599 -13.18 7.83 42.43
CA ILE A 599 -13.76 6.96 41.37
C ILE A 599 -14.11 5.57 41.92
N GLY A 600 -13.19 4.98 42.70
CA GLY A 600 -13.40 3.69 43.35
C GLY A 600 -14.58 3.66 44.33
N TRP A 601 -14.89 4.78 44.99
CA TRP A 601 -16.07 4.89 45.85
C TRP A 601 -17.37 4.99 45.03
N ARG A 602 -17.36 5.71 43.90
CA ARG A 602 -18.54 5.82 43.01
C ARG A 602 -18.91 4.49 42.37
N LEU A 603 -17.92 3.69 41.97
CA LEU A 603 -18.12 2.34 41.44
C LEU A 603 -18.61 1.33 42.49
N ASN A 604 -18.16 1.45 43.74
CA ASN A 604 -18.56 0.55 44.83
C ASN A 604 -19.95 0.83 45.40
N ARG A 605 -20.57 1.95 45.04
CA ARG A 605 -21.92 2.27 45.51
C ARG A 605 -22.92 1.48 44.67
N ASN A 606 -23.58 0.50 45.31
CA ASN A 606 -24.75 -0.20 44.78
C ASN A 606 -25.85 0.83 44.47
N THR A 607 -25.80 1.38 43.27
CA THR A 607 -26.74 2.39 42.87
C THR A 607 -27.90 1.64 42.21
N THR A 608 -29.00 1.51 42.95
CA THR A 608 -30.23 0.79 42.59
C THR A 608 -31.15 1.57 41.64
N GLY A 609 -30.57 2.38 40.74
CA GLY A 609 -31.31 3.24 39.79
C GLY A 609 -30.95 2.90 38.34
N HIS A 610 -31.95 2.77 37.47
CA HIS A 610 -31.78 2.39 36.06
C HIS A 610 -32.20 3.54 35.14
N GLY A 611 -31.26 4.44 34.82
CA GLY A 611 -31.50 5.57 33.92
C GLY A 611 -30.28 5.85 33.04
N LEU A 612 -30.51 6.34 31.82
CA LEU A 612 -29.49 6.51 30.79
C LEU A 612 -28.34 7.44 31.23
N VAL A 613 -28.63 8.54 31.93
CA VAL A 613 -27.62 9.45 32.53
C VAL A 613 -26.66 8.68 33.43
N LYS A 614 -27.21 7.80 34.25
CA LYS A 614 -26.42 7.03 35.20
C LYS A 614 -25.60 5.94 34.50
N THR A 615 -26.14 5.32 33.45
CA THR A 615 -25.38 4.41 32.58
C THR A 615 -24.20 5.13 31.95
N LEU A 616 -24.38 6.37 31.48
CA LEU A 616 -23.31 7.21 30.95
C LEU A 616 -22.23 7.47 32.01
N VAL A 617 -22.60 8.03 33.17
CA VAL A 617 -21.64 8.35 34.26
C VAL A 617 -20.90 7.10 34.74
N THR A 618 -21.60 5.98 34.92
CA THR A 618 -20.98 4.70 35.33
C THR A 618 -20.00 4.20 34.27
N THR A 619 -20.32 4.35 32.99
CA THR A 619 -19.44 3.95 31.89
C THR A 619 -18.19 4.82 31.83
N ILE A 620 -18.34 6.15 32.01
CA ILE A 620 -17.20 7.07 32.10
C ILE A 620 -16.30 6.69 33.28
N ASP A 621 -16.87 6.47 34.46
CA ASP A 621 -16.11 6.10 35.66
C ASP A 621 -15.41 4.73 35.50
N GLN A 622 -16.05 3.75 34.85
CA GLN A 622 -15.44 2.45 34.54
C GLN A 622 -14.25 2.59 33.59
N ILE A 623 -14.42 3.29 32.46
CA ILE A 623 -13.32 3.54 31.51
C ILE A 623 -12.16 4.26 32.23
N SER A 624 -12.47 5.28 33.01
CA SER A 624 -11.47 6.05 33.75
C SER A 624 -10.73 5.19 34.78
N TRP A 625 -11.45 4.30 35.46
CA TRP A 625 -10.87 3.38 36.43
C TRP A 625 -9.96 2.34 35.77
N ASP A 626 -10.40 1.76 34.65
CA ASP A 626 -9.60 0.78 33.90
C ASP A 626 -8.28 1.40 33.42
N ILE A 627 -8.31 2.67 32.99
CA ILE A 627 -7.11 3.42 32.59
C ILE A 627 -6.25 3.78 33.80
N LEU A 628 -6.85 4.19 34.92
CA LEU A 628 -6.10 4.44 36.16
C LEU A 628 -5.39 3.18 36.64
N VAL A 629 -6.05 2.02 36.60
CA VAL A 629 -5.46 0.73 37.03
C VAL A 629 -4.38 0.25 36.06
N SER A 630 -4.58 0.40 34.75
CA SER A 630 -3.65 -0.12 33.74
C SER A 630 -2.47 0.81 33.43
N GLN A 631 -2.68 2.13 33.48
CA GLN A 631 -1.68 3.13 33.09
C GLN A 631 -1.25 4.05 34.24
N GLY A 632 -1.94 4.04 35.38
CA GLY A 632 -1.63 4.91 36.52
C GLY A 632 -2.10 6.36 36.39
N HIS A 633 -2.92 6.67 35.38
CA HIS A 633 -3.37 8.04 35.10
C HIS A 633 -4.86 8.21 35.40
N GLU A 634 -5.23 9.28 36.13
CA GLU A 634 -6.62 9.61 36.42
C GLU A 634 -7.19 10.53 35.35
N ILE A 635 -8.10 10.00 34.52
CA ILE A 635 -8.67 10.74 33.37
C ILE A 635 -10.13 11.16 33.59
N GLY A 636 -10.72 10.76 34.71
CA GLY A 636 -12.17 10.86 34.93
C GLY A 636 -12.69 12.29 34.91
N TYR A 637 -11.93 13.23 35.46
CA TYR A 637 -12.30 14.64 35.44
C TYR A 637 -12.41 15.19 34.02
N ASP A 638 -11.42 14.91 33.17
CA ASP A 638 -11.40 15.39 31.79
C ASP A 638 -12.44 14.69 30.92
N MET A 639 -12.68 13.40 31.15
CA MET A 639 -13.77 12.66 30.51
C MET A 639 -15.14 13.28 30.84
N HIS A 640 -15.43 13.55 32.11
CA HIS A 640 -16.69 14.20 32.52
C HIS A 640 -16.82 15.59 31.91
N ARG A 641 -15.73 16.37 31.86
CA ARG A 641 -15.71 17.71 31.25
C ARG A 641 -15.99 17.68 29.74
N ALA A 642 -15.40 16.73 29.02
CA ALA A 642 -15.64 16.56 27.59
C ALA A 642 -17.11 16.23 27.29
N TRP A 643 -17.69 15.30 28.06
CA TRP A 643 -19.12 14.98 27.97
C TRP A 643 -20.02 16.15 28.38
N GLU A 644 -19.67 16.90 29.43
CA GLU A 644 -20.40 18.08 29.87
C GLU A 644 -20.41 19.16 28.77
N LYS A 645 -19.28 19.39 28.10
CA LYS A 645 -19.18 20.32 26.97
C LYS A 645 -20.11 19.91 25.83
N TRP A 646 -20.08 18.65 25.42
CA TRP A 646 -20.94 18.16 24.34
C TRP A 646 -22.43 18.22 24.71
N LEU A 647 -22.81 17.77 25.90
CA LEU A 647 -24.18 17.85 26.40
C LEU A 647 -24.68 19.30 26.52
N SER A 648 -23.77 20.23 26.82
CA SER A 648 -24.08 21.67 26.88
C SER A 648 -24.50 22.22 25.51
N SER A 649 -23.72 21.97 24.46
CA SER A 649 -24.13 22.40 23.10
C SER A 649 -25.38 21.65 22.62
N TRP A 650 -25.43 20.32 22.79
CA TRP A 650 -26.56 19.51 22.35
C TRP A 650 -27.91 19.89 22.98
N HIS A 651 -27.92 20.30 24.25
CA HIS A 651 -29.18 20.71 24.90
C HIS A 651 -29.66 22.10 24.44
N GLU A 652 -28.75 23.02 24.14
CA GLU A 652 -29.05 24.39 23.67
C GLU A 652 -29.53 24.40 22.21
N GLU A 653 -28.78 23.74 21.33
CA GLU A 653 -28.98 23.78 19.87
C GLU A 653 -29.96 22.70 19.40
N GLY A 654 -30.01 21.56 20.08
CA GLY A 654 -30.87 20.42 19.73
C GLY A 654 -30.45 19.65 18.48
N ASP A 655 -29.34 20.03 17.85
CA ASP A 655 -28.73 19.28 16.75
C ASP A 655 -28.09 18.01 17.29
N LYS A 656 -28.52 16.86 16.78
CA LYS A 656 -28.07 15.55 17.27
C LYS A 656 -26.60 15.28 16.99
N CYS A 657 -25.98 15.97 16.04
CA CYS A 657 -24.70 15.57 15.43
C CYS A 657 -23.58 16.58 15.66
N GLU A 658 -23.91 17.81 16.04
CA GLU A 658 -22.93 18.85 16.37
C GLU A 658 -22.06 18.42 17.57
N GLY A 659 -20.74 18.62 17.46
CA GLY A 659 -19.76 18.30 18.50
C GLY A 659 -19.43 16.81 18.73
N GLN A 660 -20.08 15.85 18.04
CA GLN A 660 -19.82 14.42 18.26
C GLN A 660 -18.39 14.00 17.86
N GLY A 661 -17.92 14.49 16.71
CA GLY A 661 -16.58 14.19 16.20
C GLY A 661 -15.48 14.68 17.14
N GLU A 662 -15.63 15.90 17.65
CA GLU A 662 -14.76 16.46 18.69
C GLU A 662 -14.77 15.59 19.95
N LEU A 663 -15.95 15.23 20.48
CA LEU A 663 -16.04 14.42 21.68
C LEU A 663 -15.29 13.09 21.48
N LEU A 664 -15.53 12.40 20.36
CA LEU A 664 -14.85 11.15 20.05
C LEU A 664 -13.33 11.32 19.99
N ALA A 665 -12.84 12.34 19.28
CA ALA A 665 -11.41 12.60 19.17
C ALA A 665 -10.77 12.89 20.54
N GLN A 666 -11.45 13.67 21.40
CA GLN A 666 -10.99 13.95 22.77
C GLN A 666 -10.94 12.68 23.62
N ILE A 667 -12.02 11.88 23.62
CA ILE A 667 -12.08 10.64 24.39
C ILE A 667 -11.00 9.65 23.94
N ILE A 668 -10.78 9.51 22.62
CA ILE A 668 -9.74 8.63 22.06
C ILE A 668 -8.35 9.11 22.49
N ASN A 669 -8.07 10.42 22.41
CA ASN A 669 -6.79 10.98 22.83
C ASN A 669 -6.54 10.80 24.34
N LEU A 670 -7.53 11.12 25.18
CA LEU A 670 -7.46 10.91 26.64
C LEU A 670 -7.18 9.44 26.98
N CYS A 671 -7.90 8.52 26.34
CA CYS A 671 -7.72 7.10 26.57
C CYS A 671 -6.38 6.59 26.04
N GLY A 672 -5.86 7.16 24.96
CA GLY A 672 -4.55 6.84 24.39
C GLY A 672 -3.36 7.43 25.15
N GLY A 673 -3.60 8.21 26.21
CA GLY A 673 -2.55 8.91 26.96
C GLY A 673 -1.98 10.13 26.24
N HIS A 674 -2.74 10.70 25.29
CA HIS A 674 -2.37 11.89 24.53
C HIS A 674 -3.05 13.12 25.12
N TRP A 675 -2.26 13.96 25.79
CA TRP A 675 -2.74 15.11 26.55
C TRP A 675 -2.39 16.41 25.86
N ILE A 676 -3.32 17.35 25.94
CA ILE A 676 -3.13 18.72 25.47
C ILE A 676 -2.97 19.58 26.71
N SER A 677 -1.88 20.33 26.80
CA SER A 677 -1.68 21.26 27.90
C SER A 677 -2.72 22.39 27.83
N GLU A 678 -3.01 23.04 28.97
CA GLU A 678 -3.94 24.19 28.99
C GLU A 678 -3.53 25.27 27.97
N ASP A 679 -2.23 25.51 27.79
CA ASP A 679 -1.72 26.45 26.78
C ASP A 679 -2.01 25.99 25.34
N GLN A 680 -1.89 24.68 25.05
CA GLN A 680 -2.17 24.13 23.73
C GLN A 680 -3.67 24.06 23.41
N MET A 681 -4.55 24.10 24.41
CA MET A 681 -6.00 24.13 24.17
C MET A 681 -6.45 25.41 23.44
N PHE A 682 -5.68 26.50 23.58
CA PHE A 682 -5.90 27.78 22.90
C PHE A 682 -5.01 27.94 21.65
N ASP A 683 -4.31 26.88 21.22
CA ASP A 683 -3.53 26.92 19.99
C ASP A 683 -4.48 27.02 18.79
N PRO A 684 -4.31 28.01 17.88
CA PRO A 684 -5.19 28.19 16.73
C PRO A 684 -5.28 26.97 15.82
N GLN A 685 -4.21 26.17 15.73
CA GLN A 685 -4.21 24.95 14.94
C GLN A 685 -5.08 23.88 15.60
N TYR A 686 -5.03 23.75 16.93
CA TYR A 686 -5.89 22.84 17.67
C TYR A 686 -7.37 23.22 17.54
N GLU A 687 -7.68 24.51 17.67
CA GLU A 687 -9.05 25.02 17.43
C GLU A 687 -9.53 24.72 16.01
N THR A 688 -8.66 24.90 15.01
CA THR A 688 -8.99 24.58 13.61
C THR A 688 -9.25 23.07 13.43
N LEU A 689 -8.46 22.20 14.06
CA LEU A 689 -8.68 20.75 14.03
C LEU A 689 -10.04 20.37 14.60
N LEU A 690 -10.44 20.98 15.72
CA LEU A 690 -11.74 20.76 16.34
C LEU A 690 -12.88 21.21 15.41
N GLN A 691 -12.79 22.42 14.88
CA GLN A 691 -13.82 23.01 14.00
C GLN A 691 -14.00 22.18 12.73
N LEU A 692 -12.90 21.84 12.04
CA LEU A 692 -12.95 21.01 10.83
C LEU A 692 -13.52 19.63 11.12
N THR A 693 -13.07 18.99 12.21
CA THR A 693 -13.57 17.65 12.59
C THR A 693 -15.06 17.67 12.87
N ASN A 694 -15.55 18.68 13.60
CA ASN A 694 -16.97 18.83 13.89
C ASN A 694 -17.77 19.06 12.60
N SER A 695 -17.34 19.99 11.76
CA SER A 695 -18.01 20.31 10.49
C SER A 695 -18.07 19.10 9.55
N LEU A 696 -16.96 18.39 9.39
CA LEU A 696 -16.86 17.20 8.56
C LEU A 696 -17.74 16.05 9.09
N CYS A 697 -17.61 15.71 10.38
CA CYS A 697 -18.38 14.62 10.97
C CYS A 697 -19.88 14.91 10.91
N HIS A 698 -20.29 16.15 11.20
CA HIS A 698 -21.69 16.56 11.11
C HIS A 698 -22.21 16.41 9.66
N THR A 699 -21.51 16.98 8.68
CA THR A 699 -21.91 16.94 7.27
C THR A 699 -22.00 15.50 6.73
N LEU A 700 -21.00 14.68 7.04
CA LEU A 700 -20.94 13.28 6.62
C LEU A 700 -22.06 12.44 7.28
N TYR A 701 -22.36 12.69 8.55
CA TYR A 701 -23.42 12.01 9.26
C TYR A 701 -24.82 12.34 8.72
N CYS A 702 -25.09 13.62 8.46
CA CYS A 702 -26.35 14.06 7.84
C CYS A 702 -26.51 13.42 6.45
N HIS A 703 -25.46 13.41 5.64
CA HIS A 703 -25.47 12.74 4.33
C HIS A 703 -25.74 11.23 4.43
N GLN A 704 -25.20 10.56 5.46
CA GLN A 704 -25.44 9.13 5.67
C GLN A 704 -26.93 8.82 5.94
N LYS A 705 -27.64 9.71 6.64
CA LYS A 705 -29.07 9.52 6.97
C LYS A 705 -30.00 9.85 5.79
N ASP A 706 -29.62 10.79 4.95
CA ASP A 706 -30.42 11.28 3.81
C ASP A 706 -30.23 10.45 2.52
N LYS A 707 -29.83 9.18 2.62
CA LYS A 707 -29.44 8.27 1.50
C LYS A 707 -30.55 7.94 0.46
N GLU A 708 -31.59 8.76 0.31
CA GLU A 708 -32.55 8.70 -0.81
C GLU A 708 -32.04 9.37 -2.11
N SER A 709 -30.90 10.07 -2.08
CA SER A 709 -30.29 10.76 -3.24
C SER A 709 -28.86 10.28 -3.51
N GLU A 710 -28.48 10.20 -4.79
CA GLU A 710 -27.27 9.55 -5.34
C GLU A 710 -25.92 9.89 -4.65
N SER A 711 -25.00 8.92 -4.69
CA SER A 711 -23.77 8.70 -3.90
C SER A 711 -22.60 9.70 -4.07
N MET A 712 -22.85 10.99 -4.25
CA MET A 712 -21.78 11.97 -4.45
C MET A 712 -21.47 12.70 -3.13
N ILE A 713 -20.32 12.36 -2.52
CA ILE A 713 -19.73 13.17 -1.45
C ILE A 713 -19.45 14.56 -2.04
N PHE A 714 -19.93 15.60 -1.35
CA PHE A 714 -19.92 16.96 -1.86
C PHE A 714 -18.48 17.49 -2.05
N PRO A 715 -18.21 18.32 -3.08
CA PRO A 715 -16.90 18.95 -3.29
C PRO A 715 -16.37 19.70 -2.06
N GLU A 716 -17.25 20.26 -1.24
CA GLU A 716 -16.90 20.95 0.01
C GLU A 716 -16.26 20.00 1.04
N VAL A 717 -16.79 18.78 1.18
CA VAL A 717 -16.24 17.77 2.09
C VAL A 717 -14.84 17.35 1.65
N GLU A 718 -14.61 17.21 0.34
CA GLU A 718 -13.28 16.90 -0.20
C GLU A 718 -12.27 18.00 0.13
N LEU A 719 -12.66 19.28 0.01
CA LEU A 719 -11.79 20.43 0.32
C LEU A 719 -11.44 20.48 1.82
N GLN A 720 -12.45 20.36 2.69
CA GLN A 720 -12.23 20.31 4.14
C GLN A 720 -11.38 19.11 4.57
N MET A 721 -11.53 17.96 3.90
CA MET A 721 -10.65 16.81 4.12
C MET A 721 -9.20 17.11 3.74
N GLN A 722 -8.96 17.81 2.62
CA GLN A 722 -7.60 18.24 2.23
C GLN A 722 -7.00 19.19 3.28
N GLU A 723 -7.78 20.14 3.79
CA GLU A 723 -7.35 21.03 4.88
C GLU A 723 -6.98 20.25 6.14
N LEU A 724 -7.80 19.27 6.54
CA LEU A 724 -7.52 18.40 7.68
C LEU A 724 -6.23 17.60 7.46
N VAL A 725 -6.06 16.99 6.28
CA VAL A 725 -4.85 16.24 5.91
C VAL A 725 -3.61 17.13 5.96
N GLN A 726 -3.71 18.37 5.48
CA GLN A 726 -2.63 19.36 5.58
C GLN A 726 -2.29 19.64 7.05
N LEU A 727 -3.27 19.90 7.91
CA LEU A 727 -3.00 20.17 9.33
C LEU A 727 -2.34 18.98 10.05
N VAL A 728 -2.73 17.75 9.72
CA VAL A 728 -2.17 16.54 10.32
C VAL A 728 -0.72 16.32 9.89
N PHE A 729 -0.45 16.32 8.59
CA PHE A 729 0.85 15.90 8.06
C PHE A 729 1.85 17.05 7.83
N GLN A 730 1.38 18.29 7.68
CA GLN A 730 2.28 19.43 7.59
C GLN A 730 2.90 19.70 8.96
N LYS A 731 4.24 19.85 8.99
CA LYS A 731 4.93 20.28 10.20
C LYS A 731 4.51 21.72 10.52
N SER A 732 3.98 21.91 11.71
CA SER A 732 3.60 23.22 12.24
C SER A 732 4.45 23.58 13.47
N PRO A 733 4.61 24.87 13.76
CA PRO A 733 5.34 25.33 14.95
C PRO A 733 4.55 25.17 16.27
N SER A 734 3.27 24.77 16.22
CA SER A 734 2.37 24.64 17.38
C SER A 734 2.82 23.60 18.41
N GLY A 735 3.75 22.70 18.04
CA GLY A 735 4.24 21.64 18.93
C GLY A 735 3.18 20.59 19.30
N ILE A 736 2.01 20.58 18.65
CA ILE A 736 0.97 19.56 18.85
C ILE A 736 1.50 18.22 18.34
N ASP A 737 1.43 17.19 19.19
CA ASP A 737 1.89 15.85 18.86
C ASP A 737 1.16 15.26 17.65
N PHE A 738 1.90 14.55 16.80
CA PHE A 738 1.33 13.93 15.59
C PHE A 738 0.19 12.96 15.92
N ASN A 739 0.28 12.19 17.01
CA ASN A 739 -0.76 11.22 17.35
C ASN A 739 -2.08 11.93 17.69
N ILE A 740 -2.02 13.08 18.36
CA ILE A 740 -3.19 13.91 18.66
C ILE A 740 -3.86 14.34 17.35
N LYS A 741 -3.08 14.91 16.42
CA LYS A 741 -3.61 15.36 15.12
C LYS A 741 -4.18 14.19 14.30
N ASN A 742 -3.46 13.07 14.28
CA ASN A 742 -3.86 11.88 13.55
C ASN A 742 -5.15 11.23 14.11
N THR A 743 -5.43 11.36 15.40
CA THR A 743 -6.71 10.93 15.99
C THR A 743 -7.89 11.65 15.33
N PHE A 744 -7.81 12.96 15.10
CA PHE A 744 -8.87 13.71 14.43
C PHE A 744 -9.12 13.18 13.01
N LEU A 745 -8.06 13.00 12.22
CA LEU A 745 -8.18 12.41 10.89
C LEU A 745 -8.77 10.99 10.96
N THR A 746 -8.34 10.18 11.92
CA THR A 746 -8.84 8.80 12.11
C THR A 746 -10.34 8.80 12.38
N VAL A 747 -10.83 9.68 13.25
CA VAL A 747 -12.27 9.82 13.53
C VAL A 747 -13.02 10.22 12.26
N VAL A 748 -12.60 11.29 11.58
CA VAL A 748 -13.29 11.76 10.38
C VAL A 748 -13.32 10.70 9.28
N LYS A 749 -12.24 9.93 9.09
CA LYS A 749 -12.21 8.83 8.12
C LYS A 749 -13.27 7.75 8.40
N THR A 750 -13.64 7.51 9.67
CA THR A 750 -14.74 6.57 9.98
C THR A 750 -16.11 7.11 9.60
N TYR A 751 -16.36 8.42 9.78
CA TYR A 751 -17.57 9.08 9.31
C TYR A 751 -17.62 9.10 7.78
N TYR A 752 -16.48 9.36 7.13
CA TYR A 752 -16.36 9.32 5.67
C TYR A 752 -16.65 7.93 5.14
N TYR A 753 -16.05 6.88 5.74
CA TYR A 753 -16.35 5.48 5.41
C TYR A 753 -17.83 5.14 5.58
N ALA A 754 -18.46 5.53 6.70
CA ALA A 754 -19.86 5.23 6.98
C ALA A 754 -20.83 5.96 6.01
N ALA A 755 -20.49 7.17 5.60
CA ALA A 755 -21.20 7.93 4.58
C ALA A 755 -21.01 7.31 3.18
N PHE A 756 -19.78 6.95 2.83
CA PHE A 756 -19.40 6.42 1.52
C PHE A 756 -19.92 5.00 1.27
N CYS A 757 -19.69 4.07 2.20
CA CYS A 757 -20.04 2.66 2.00
C CYS A 757 -21.55 2.41 2.22
N ASP A 758 -22.14 1.64 1.32
CA ASP A 758 -23.49 1.12 1.51
C ASP A 758 -23.52 0.02 2.60
N SER A 759 -24.73 -0.29 3.08
CA SER A 759 -24.89 -1.24 4.18
C SER A 759 -24.46 -2.67 3.85
N ARG A 760 -24.48 -3.07 2.57
CA ARG A 760 -24.06 -4.41 2.12
C ARG A 760 -22.54 -4.52 2.11
N THR A 761 -21.86 -3.48 1.62
CA THR A 761 -20.39 -3.35 1.63
C THR A 761 -19.89 -3.33 3.07
N THR A 762 -20.52 -2.54 3.95
CA THR A 762 -20.16 -2.50 5.37
C THR A 762 -20.34 -3.86 6.04
N ASN A 763 -21.45 -4.56 5.80
CA ASN A 763 -21.66 -5.91 6.34
C ASN A 763 -20.61 -6.91 5.85
N PHE A 764 -20.21 -6.83 4.57
CA PHE A 764 -19.14 -7.67 4.03
C PHE A 764 -17.79 -7.36 4.67
N HIS A 765 -17.45 -6.09 4.87
CA HIS A 765 -16.22 -5.72 5.58
C HIS A 765 -16.23 -6.19 7.03
N ILE A 766 -17.36 -6.06 7.74
CA ILE A 766 -17.51 -6.57 9.11
C ILE A 766 -17.22 -8.08 9.16
N ALA A 767 -17.85 -8.86 8.27
CA ALA A 767 -17.62 -10.30 8.17
C ALA A 767 -16.13 -10.60 7.95
N LYS A 768 -15.55 -10.00 6.91
CA LYS A 768 -14.18 -10.28 6.48
C LYS A 768 -13.12 -9.85 7.49
N VAL A 769 -13.35 -8.76 8.23
CA VAL A 769 -12.38 -8.18 9.18
C VAL A 769 -12.49 -8.78 10.57
N LEU A 770 -13.70 -8.96 11.10
CA LEU A 770 -13.87 -9.41 12.49
C LEU A 770 -14.02 -10.92 12.62
N PHE A 771 -14.57 -11.60 11.61
CA PHE A 771 -15.03 -12.99 11.76
C PHE A 771 -14.30 -13.99 10.84
N ASP A 772 -13.74 -13.53 9.72
CA ASP A 772 -13.00 -14.40 8.79
C ASP A 772 -11.50 -14.36 9.07
N LYS A 773 -10.94 -15.46 9.54
CA LYS A 773 -9.48 -15.62 9.70
C LYS A 773 -8.77 -15.54 8.35
N VAL A 774 -7.57 -15.00 8.38
CA VAL A 774 -6.64 -15.07 7.23
C VAL A 774 -5.96 -16.43 7.23
N ILE A 775 -5.89 -17.09 6.07
CA ILE A 775 -5.29 -18.42 5.89
C ILE A 775 -3.94 -18.28 5.15
#